data_AF-A0AB73I6G4-F1
#
_entry.id   AF-A0AB73I6G4-F1
#
_cell.length_a   1.000
_cell.length_b   1.000
_cell.length_c   1.000
_cell.angle_alpha   90.00
_cell.angle_beta   90.00
_cell.angle_gamma   90.00
#
_symmetry.space_group_name_H-M   'P 1'
#
loop_
_entity.id
_entity.type
_entity.pdbx_description
1 polymer ?
#
loop_
_entity_poly.entity_id
_entity_poly.type
_entity_poly.pdbx_seq_one_letter_code
_entity_poly.pdbx_strand_id
1 'polypeptide(L)'
;MRQLTTAEFIEKARAVHGNRYDYGRSKYEGYRKEVVVGCMVHGFFVTSAASHLKGRDCVRCAVKAKSATYSFVAAARAIHGDRYDYSATEYKGRGQKVVVGCHMHGPFLTSPETHLRGANCMQCSGKAKGTTDWFIAKARAVHGERYDYSRVDYKGRRQKVCIICREHGEFWQDASNHVHRSSNCPTCMGVKRSTLEDFIRRAKDMHGDLYDYSQVVFIGVDHKVKIGCQQHGVFEQLAFDHMKGHGCAACGAEKAINAQRHDLVTFLERAKAKFGGKLDYSCAVYVNSSTKTEIKCPKHGSFWQTPHEHIASTGCPRCSSVGRVDRDEFFRRAFEVHGLTYDYSKIAFKGMRKKLKVICRFHGEFETVPKDHVDKRTGCPLCARARRASRGEKELAEWIESLCLEMRRNDRRALDGFEIDIYLPDRNLGIEYHGAYWHRDDALQHPRFHEMKALRAEKKGIRLLTVWDFHWATQREKVQQYLRHQLGISDSRRRDARACIVVETTAQRAAMFHQMHRLSGPPISASLHYALEDEGRLVACMSFGRTTSRCRSAPDEWDLLSFSTDGIVRGGASRLFAAFIRKHKPKTVWSFADRQHFGSALYEMLGFTKAGRVTADYQVYHQGKNLLWEKDAWRREYIPQRLNELGIDEVFNPGTDPRTEAQMQAFSRCFRVMDAGKTRWKWTART
;
A
#
# COMPACT_ATOMS: atom_id res chain seq x y z
N MET A 1 -18.01 46.97 -23.21
CA MET A 1 -18.01 46.62 -21.76
C MET A 1 -17.73 47.89 -20.96
N ARG A 2 -18.60 48.22 -20.01
CA ARG A 2 -18.39 49.35 -19.08
C ARG A 2 -17.07 49.16 -18.33
N GLN A 3 -16.21 50.18 -18.29
CA GLN A 3 -15.01 50.14 -17.47
C GLN A 3 -15.41 50.21 -15.99
N LEU A 4 -14.72 49.43 -15.15
CA LEU A 4 -14.94 49.45 -13.70
C LEU A 4 -14.44 50.79 -13.14
N THR A 5 -15.10 51.27 -12.11
CA THR A 5 -14.55 52.32 -11.23
C THR A 5 -13.51 51.72 -10.28
N THR A 6 -12.66 52.56 -9.68
CA THR A 6 -11.70 52.11 -8.65
C THR A 6 -12.39 51.40 -7.48
N ALA A 7 -13.57 51.88 -7.04
CA ALA A 7 -14.34 51.24 -5.97
C ALA A 7 -14.83 49.83 -6.37
N GLU A 8 -15.40 49.69 -7.57
CA GLU A 8 -15.87 48.39 -8.10
C GLU A 8 -14.70 47.41 -8.33
N PHE A 9 -13.52 47.90 -8.73
CA PHE A 9 -12.31 47.08 -8.80
C PHE A 9 -11.90 46.55 -7.43
N ILE A 10 -11.88 47.42 -6.40
CA ILE A 10 -11.49 47.05 -5.03
C ILE A 10 -12.47 46.02 -4.45
N GLU A 11 -13.77 46.20 -4.66
CA GLU A 11 -14.79 45.26 -4.20
C GLU A 11 -14.59 43.86 -4.83
N LYS A 12 -14.39 43.80 -6.15
CA LYS A 12 -14.09 42.54 -6.84
C LYS A 12 -12.76 41.93 -6.39
N ALA A 13 -11.73 42.74 -6.15
CA ALA A 13 -10.45 42.25 -5.68
C ALA A 13 -10.52 41.72 -4.23
N ARG A 14 -11.35 42.32 -3.37
CA ARG A 14 -11.65 41.81 -2.02
C ARG A 14 -12.45 40.51 -2.06
N ALA A 15 -13.37 40.34 -3.01
CA ALA A 15 -14.08 39.07 -3.19
C ALA A 15 -13.13 37.90 -3.55
N VAL A 16 -12.06 38.18 -4.30
CA VAL A 16 -11.07 37.16 -4.71
C VAL A 16 -10.02 36.90 -3.62
N HIS A 17 -9.55 37.94 -2.93
CA HIS A 17 -8.40 37.82 -2.01
C HIS A 17 -8.73 37.97 -0.52
N GLY A 18 -9.97 38.33 -0.15
CA GLY A 18 -10.36 38.67 1.21
C GLY A 18 -9.59 39.89 1.76
N ASN A 19 -9.28 39.87 3.05
CA ASN A 19 -8.56 40.95 3.76
C ASN A 19 -7.02 40.88 3.60
N ARG A 20 -6.50 40.16 2.60
CA ARG A 20 -5.05 39.94 2.42
C ARG A 20 -4.31 41.12 1.81
N TYR A 21 -5.03 42.09 1.26
CA TYR A 21 -4.46 43.23 0.55
C TYR A 21 -5.15 44.55 0.93
N ASP A 22 -4.33 45.59 1.09
CA ASP A 22 -4.71 46.98 1.24
C ASP A 22 -4.78 47.67 -0.14
N TYR A 23 -5.86 48.41 -0.36
CA TYR A 23 -6.12 49.14 -1.60
C TYR A 23 -6.15 50.66 -1.41
N GLY A 24 -5.68 51.18 -0.26
CA GLY A 24 -5.69 52.61 0.05
C GLY A 24 -4.89 53.48 -0.93
N ARG A 25 -4.00 52.89 -1.73
CA ARG A 25 -3.23 53.57 -2.79
C ARG A 25 -3.61 53.12 -4.20
N SER A 26 -4.65 52.31 -4.35
CA SER A 26 -5.06 51.77 -5.63
C SER A 26 -5.81 52.81 -6.45
N LYS A 27 -5.35 53.04 -7.69
CA LYS A 27 -6.06 53.82 -8.70
C LYS A 27 -6.26 52.94 -9.92
N TYR A 28 -7.51 52.70 -10.31
CA TYR A 28 -7.84 51.86 -11.44
C TYR A 28 -8.02 52.71 -12.71
N GLU A 29 -7.22 52.43 -13.73
CA GLU A 29 -7.25 53.14 -15.02
C GLU A 29 -7.56 52.21 -16.20
N GLY A 30 -7.92 50.95 -15.93
CA GLY A 30 -8.36 49.97 -16.93
C GLY A 30 -7.88 48.54 -16.67
N TYR A 31 -8.53 47.57 -17.32
CA TYR A 31 -8.34 46.14 -17.01
C TYR A 31 -6.92 45.62 -17.26
N ARG A 32 -6.25 46.08 -18.34
CA ARG A 32 -4.87 45.71 -18.66
C ARG A 32 -3.83 46.71 -18.14
N LYS A 33 -4.27 47.76 -17.45
CA LYS A 33 -3.39 48.78 -16.87
C LYS A 33 -2.88 48.34 -15.50
N GLU A 34 -1.78 48.96 -15.11
CA GLU A 34 -1.15 48.74 -13.83
C GLU A 34 -1.94 49.41 -12.70
N VAL A 35 -1.94 48.78 -11.53
CA VAL A 35 -2.56 49.25 -10.31
C VAL A 35 -1.64 48.94 -9.14
N VAL A 36 -1.53 49.89 -8.20
CA VAL A 36 -0.77 49.71 -6.96
C VAL A 36 -1.64 48.97 -5.96
N VAL A 37 -1.15 47.87 -5.40
CA VAL A 37 -1.84 47.08 -4.37
C VAL A 37 -0.89 46.85 -3.19
N GLY A 38 -1.38 47.02 -1.97
CA GLY A 38 -0.66 46.80 -0.73
C GLY A 38 -0.80 45.36 -0.26
N CYS A 39 0.27 44.57 -0.21
CA CYS A 39 0.23 43.31 0.53
C CYS A 39 0.38 43.60 2.02
N MET A 40 -0.53 43.09 2.86
CA MET A 40 -0.47 43.29 4.32
C MET A 40 0.82 42.77 4.97
N VAL A 41 1.58 41.92 4.25
CA VAL A 41 2.84 41.31 4.72
C VAL A 41 4.07 41.89 4.03
N HIS A 42 3.96 42.31 2.75
CA HIS A 42 5.12 42.66 1.93
C HIS A 42 5.14 44.10 1.40
N GLY A 43 4.16 44.92 1.79
CA GLY A 43 4.05 46.31 1.36
C GLY A 43 3.45 46.47 -0.04
N PHE A 44 3.45 47.70 -0.54
CA PHE A 44 2.87 48.07 -1.83
C PHE A 44 3.71 47.59 -3.02
N PHE A 45 3.04 47.10 -4.04
CA PHE A 45 3.64 46.68 -5.31
C PHE A 45 2.69 47.00 -6.47
N VAL A 46 3.24 47.00 -7.68
CA VAL A 46 2.49 47.26 -8.91
C VAL A 46 2.16 45.94 -9.60
N THR A 47 0.92 45.78 -10.06
CA THR A 47 0.47 44.62 -10.84
C THR A 47 -0.59 45.05 -11.85
N SER A 48 -0.88 44.22 -12.86
CA SER A 48 -2.01 44.51 -13.75
C SER A 48 -3.33 44.15 -13.07
N ALA A 49 -4.35 45.00 -13.25
CA ALA A 49 -5.66 44.79 -12.64
C ALA A 49 -6.29 43.44 -13.06
N ALA A 50 -6.11 43.03 -14.31
CA ALA A 50 -6.55 41.73 -14.82
C ALA A 50 -5.87 40.54 -14.12
N SER A 51 -4.55 40.62 -13.88
CA SER A 51 -3.82 39.54 -13.24
C SER A 51 -4.21 39.40 -11.76
N HIS A 52 -4.43 40.53 -11.08
CA HIS A 52 -4.88 40.55 -9.69
C HIS A 52 -6.29 39.98 -9.56
N LEU A 53 -7.26 40.43 -10.37
CA LEU A 53 -8.63 39.90 -10.36
C LEU A 53 -8.73 38.41 -10.71
N LYS A 54 -7.72 37.84 -11.39
CA LYS A 54 -7.62 36.39 -11.66
C LYS A 54 -7.08 35.58 -10.48
N GLY A 55 -6.80 36.22 -9.33
CA GLY A 55 -6.36 35.55 -8.11
C GLY A 55 -4.85 35.36 -7.98
N ARG A 56 -4.01 36.04 -8.78
CA ARG A 56 -2.55 35.95 -8.61
C ARG A 56 -2.12 36.74 -7.37
N ASP A 57 -1.46 36.06 -6.44
CA ASP A 57 -0.85 36.69 -5.26
C ASP A 57 0.39 37.52 -5.64
N CYS A 58 0.81 38.42 -4.73
CA CYS A 58 2.04 39.18 -4.90
C CYS A 58 3.23 38.23 -5.08
N VAL A 59 4.21 38.63 -5.87
CA VAL A 59 5.35 37.77 -6.22
C VAL A 59 6.07 37.23 -4.97
N ARG A 60 6.13 38.02 -3.89
CA ARG A 60 6.73 37.60 -2.61
C ARG A 60 5.87 36.57 -1.85
N CYS A 61 4.55 36.66 -1.88
CA CYS A 61 3.64 35.61 -1.37
C CYS A 61 3.68 34.35 -2.24
N ALA A 62 3.70 34.52 -3.57
CA ALA A 62 3.79 33.42 -4.54
C ALA A 62 5.11 32.63 -4.40
N VAL A 63 6.21 33.32 -4.07
CA VAL A 63 7.51 32.71 -3.76
C VAL A 63 7.53 32.11 -2.34
N LYS A 64 6.86 32.73 -1.34
CA LYS A 64 6.80 32.24 0.05
C LYS A 64 5.86 31.04 0.29
N ALA A 65 5.09 30.59 -0.70
CA ALA A 65 4.41 29.29 -0.64
C ALA A 65 5.37 28.10 -0.43
N LYS A 66 6.70 28.33 -0.57
CA LYS A 66 7.78 27.38 -0.25
C LYS A 66 8.55 27.68 1.05
N SER A 67 8.06 28.53 1.95
CA SER A 67 8.72 28.69 3.26
C SER A 67 8.32 27.55 4.21
N ALA A 68 9.30 26.97 4.90
CA ALA A 68 9.07 25.87 5.83
C ALA A 68 8.13 26.29 6.99
N THR A 69 8.16 27.56 7.40
CA THR A 69 7.22 28.17 8.36
C THR A 69 5.79 28.21 7.84
N TYR A 70 5.59 28.60 6.57
CA TYR A 70 4.25 28.64 5.98
C TYR A 70 3.61 27.26 5.92
N SER A 71 4.37 26.26 5.47
CA SER A 71 3.92 24.86 5.43
C SER A 71 3.55 24.32 6.83
N PHE A 72 4.38 24.63 7.85
CA PHE A 72 4.08 24.28 9.23
C PHE A 72 2.79 24.92 9.75
N VAL A 73 2.61 26.23 9.56
CA VAL A 73 1.42 26.96 10.02
C VAL A 73 0.16 26.47 9.32
N ALA A 74 0.21 26.18 8.02
CA ALA A 74 -0.91 25.63 7.27
C ALA A 74 -1.33 24.25 7.80
N ALA A 75 -0.37 23.35 8.03
CA ALA A 75 -0.65 22.03 8.61
C ALA A 75 -1.18 22.13 10.05
N ALA A 76 -0.67 23.07 10.85
CA ALA A 76 -1.12 23.27 12.23
C ALA A 76 -2.56 23.82 12.29
N ARG A 77 -2.93 24.75 11.39
CA ARG A 77 -4.31 25.25 11.26
C ARG A 77 -5.29 24.18 10.81
N ALA A 78 -4.89 23.25 9.94
CA ALA A 78 -5.75 22.14 9.52
C ALA A 78 -6.15 21.22 10.69
N ILE A 79 -5.31 21.12 11.73
CA ILE A 79 -5.54 20.27 12.91
C ILE A 79 -6.27 21.03 14.00
N HIS A 80 -5.86 22.28 14.25
CA HIS A 80 -6.30 23.03 15.41
C HIS A 80 -7.39 24.07 15.10
N GLY A 81 -7.67 24.36 13.83
CA GLY A 81 -8.55 25.45 13.41
C GLY A 81 -8.03 26.80 13.93
N ASP A 82 -8.95 27.67 14.35
CA ASP A 82 -8.66 29.01 14.87
C ASP A 82 -8.33 29.02 16.38
N ARG A 83 -7.90 27.90 16.96
CA ARG A 83 -7.58 27.83 18.40
C ARG A 83 -6.25 28.48 18.78
N TYR A 84 -5.36 28.70 17.79
CA TYR A 84 -4.03 29.22 18.03
C TYR A 84 -3.65 30.32 17.02
N ASP A 85 -2.96 31.34 17.53
CA ASP A 85 -2.26 32.36 16.78
C ASP A 85 -0.84 31.90 16.41
N TYR A 86 -0.46 32.16 15.17
CA TYR A 86 0.86 31.84 14.61
C TYR A 86 1.58 33.10 14.09
N SER A 87 1.08 34.29 14.42
CA SER A 87 1.64 35.58 14.01
C SER A 87 3.14 35.72 14.33
N ALA A 88 3.60 35.15 15.44
CA ALA A 88 4.99 35.17 15.91
C ALA A 88 5.75 33.84 15.68
N THR A 89 5.21 32.91 14.88
CA THR A 89 5.82 31.60 14.66
C THR A 89 6.93 31.64 13.61
N GLU A 90 8.13 31.15 13.95
CA GLU A 90 9.25 30.94 13.01
C GLU A 90 9.73 29.48 13.06
N TYR A 91 9.59 28.73 11.96
CA TYR A 91 9.97 27.31 11.89
C TYR A 91 11.39 27.14 11.32
N LYS A 92 12.28 26.56 12.13
CA LYS A 92 13.69 26.31 11.77
C LYS A 92 14.04 24.83 11.56
N GLY A 93 13.09 23.91 11.81
CA GLY A 93 13.29 22.46 11.65
C GLY A 93 12.55 21.61 12.69
N ARG A 94 12.49 20.29 12.49
CA ARG A 94 11.68 19.37 13.32
C ARG A 94 12.12 19.30 14.79
N GLY A 95 13.41 19.48 15.07
CA GLY A 95 13.98 19.44 16.42
C GLY A 95 13.99 20.78 17.16
N GLN A 96 13.63 21.89 16.50
CA GLN A 96 13.67 23.22 17.10
C GLN A 96 12.27 23.62 17.56
N LYS A 97 12.15 24.07 18.82
CA LYS A 97 10.86 24.51 19.36
C LYS A 97 10.38 25.78 18.65
N VAL A 98 9.07 25.91 18.53
CA VAL A 98 8.37 27.05 17.92
C VAL A 98 7.47 27.73 18.93
N VAL A 99 7.31 29.05 18.78
CA VAL A 99 6.36 29.85 19.57
C VAL A 99 4.98 29.76 18.92
N VAL A 100 3.95 29.44 19.70
CA VAL A 100 2.55 29.39 19.29
C VAL A 100 1.70 30.15 20.32
N GLY A 101 0.80 31.02 19.88
CA GLY A 101 -0.14 31.75 20.74
C GLY A 101 -1.43 30.97 20.97
N CYS A 102 -1.82 30.68 22.20
CA CYS A 102 -3.17 30.19 22.49
C CYS A 102 -4.09 31.39 22.75
N HIS A 103 -5.23 31.49 22.05
CA HIS A 103 -6.16 32.61 22.25
C HIS A 103 -6.70 32.70 23.69
N MET A 104 -6.73 31.58 24.43
CA MET A 104 -7.19 31.54 25.83
C MET A 104 -6.06 31.73 26.86
N HIS A 105 -4.82 31.42 26.52
CA HIS A 105 -3.74 31.21 27.50
C HIS A 105 -2.40 31.88 27.13
N GLY A 106 -2.35 32.62 26.02
CA GLY A 106 -1.15 33.34 25.59
C GLY A 106 -0.09 32.48 24.89
N PRO A 107 1.09 33.07 24.58
CA PRO A 107 2.18 32.41 23.84
C PRO A 107 2.91 31.33 24.66
N PHE A 108 3.25 30.21 24.02
CA PHE A 108 4.02 29.12 24.61
C PHE A 108 4.96 28.47 23.58
N LEU A 109 5.97 27.76 24.08
CA LEU A 109 6.91 26.99 23.25
C LEU A 109 6.46 25.54 23.12
N THR A 110 6.47 25.01 21.89
CA THR A 110 6.15 23.61 21.60
C THR A 110 7.06 23.05 20.51
N SER A 111 7.20 21.72 20.44
CA SER A 111 7.87 21.11 19.28
C SER A 111 6.90 21.04 18.10
N PRO A 112 7.34 21.32 16.86
CA PRO A 112 6.51 21.23 15.67
C PRO A 112 5.82 19.87 15.51
N GLU A 113 6.53 18.78 15.80
CA GLU A 113 6.02 17.42 15.66
C GLU A 113 4.90 17.11 16.66
N THR A 114 5.06 17.54 17.91
CA THR A 114 4.04 17.30 18.95
C THR A 114 2.80 18.16 18.70
N HIS A 115 2.99 19.41 18.23
CA HIS A 115 1.87 20.28 17.87
C HIS A 115 1.07 19.72 16.68
N LEU A 116 1.76 19.20 15.65
CA LEU A 116 1.13 18.55 14.49
C LEU A 116 0.54 17.16 14.78
N ARG A 117 0.74 16.60 15.98
CA ARG A 117 0.02 15.40 16.47
C ARG A 117 -1.29 15.74 17.19
N GLY A 118 -1.67 17.02 17.24
CA GLY A 118 -2.91 17.47 17.89
C GLY A 118 -2.76 17.76 19.39
N ALA A 119 -1.53 17.90 19.90
CA ALA A 119 -1.31 18.26 21.31
C ALA A 119 -1.78 19.71 21.58
N ASN A 120 -2.61 19.88 22.60
CA ASN A 120 -3.03 21.21 23.06
C ASN A 120 -1.99 21.86 23.97
N CYS A 121 -2.09 23.18 24.18
CA CYS A 121 -1.27 23.86 25.19
C CYS A 121 -1.47 23.22 26.58
N MET A 122 -0.49 23.38 27.47
CA MET A 122 -0.51 22.71 28.79
C MET A 122 -1.73 23.08 29.66
N GLN A 123 -2.27 24.28 29.47
CA GLN A 123 -3.46 24.76 30.18
C GLN A 123 -4.75 24.16 29.59
N CYS A 124 -4.90 24.15 28.25
CA CYS A 124 -6.03 23.49 27.57
C CYS A 124 -6.04 21.96 27.75
N SER A 125 -4.87 21.33 27.86
CA SER A 125 -4.74 19.87 28.08
C SER A 125 -4.87 19.45 29.55
N GLY A 126 -5.12 20.38 30.47
CA GLY A 126 -5.31 20.12 31.90
C GLY A 126 -4.05 19.66 32.62
N LYS A 127 -2.87 19.91 32.05
CA LYS A 127 -1.55 19.58 32.63
C LYS A 127 -0.98 20.71 33.50
N ALA A 128 -1.44 21.95 33.31
CA ALA A 128 -1.15 23.08 34.19
C ALA A 128 -2.34 23.38 35.11
N LYS A 129 -2.07 23.87 36.33
CA LYS A 129 -3.11 24.29 37.29
C LYS A 129 -3.80 25.56 36.73
N GLY A 130 -5.12 25.52 36.58
CA GLY A 130 -5.91 26.71 36.23
C GLY A 130 -5.89 27.76 37.35
N THR A 131 -6.25 29.00 37.04
CA THR A 131 -6.35 30.10 38.01
C THR A 131 -7.70 30.09 38.75
N THR A 132 -7.79 30.80 39.88
CA THR A 132 -9.04 31.00 40.62
C THR A 132 -10.12 31.64 39.76
N ASP A 133 -9.78 32.66 38.96
CA ASP A 133 -10.74 33.36 38.09
C ASP A 133 -11.36 32.41 37.04
N TRP A 134 -10.55 31.51 36.47
CA TRP A 134 -11.03 30.50 35.54
C TRP A 134 -12.04 29.55 36.20
N PHE A 135 -11.79 29.13 37.44
CA PHE A 135 -12.69 28.24 38.17
C PHE A 135 -14.03 28.94 38.45
N ILE A 136 -14.00 30.20 38.90
CA ILE A 136 -15.21 30.98 39.22
C ILE A 136 -16.06 31.19 37.97
N ALA A 137 -15.45 31.58 36.84
CA ALA A 137 -16.16 31.77 35.57
C ALA A 137 -16.87 30.48 35.12
N LYS A 138 -16.19 29.34 35.26
CA LYS A 138 -16.75 28.04 34.88
C LYS A 138 -17.83 27.54 35.84
N ALA A 139 -17.71 27.79 37.14
CA ALA A 139 -18.71 27.42 38.13
C ALA A 139 -20.01 28.22 37.96
N ARG A 140 -19.91 29.53 37.68
CA ARG A 140 -21.07 30.38 37.34
C ARG A 140 -21.80 29.92 36.07
N ALA A 141 -21.07 29.43 35.07
CA ALA A 141 -21.69 28.89 33.86
C ALA A 141 -22.54 27.64 34.11
N VAL A 142 -22.24 26.85 35.17
CA VAL A 142 -22.95 25.60 35.50
C VAL A 142 -24.12 25.85 36.46
N HIS A 143 -23.91 26.71 37.47
CA HIS A 143 -24.87 26.88 38.58
C HIS A 143 -25.57 28.25 38.61
N GLY A 144 -25.24 29.14 37.67
CA GLY A 144 -25.75 30.51 37.66
C GLY A 144 -25.39 31.27 38.93
N GLU A 145 -26.37 32.01 39.46
CA GLU A 145 -26.24 32.85 40.68
C GLU A 145 -26.54 32.10 41.99
N ARG A 146 -26.67 30.76 41.96
CA ARG A 146 -27.07 29.95 43.14
C ARG A 146 -26.03 29.94 44.26
N TYR A 147 -24.76 30.21 43.94
CA TYR A 147 -23.65 30.16 44.87
C TYR A 147 -22.82 31.43 44.83
N ASP A 148 -22.24 31.81 45.98
CA ASP A 148 -21.21 32.83 46.08
C ASP A 148 -19.81 32.16 46.20
N TYR A 149 -18.86 32.71 45.45
CA TYR A 149 -17.49 32.24 45.30
C TYR A 149 -16.45 33.23 45.86
N SER A 150 -16.89 34.25 46.62
CA SER A 150 -16.07 35.27 47.26
C SER A 150 -14.91 34.72 48.12
N ARG A 151 -15.05 33.48 48.62
CA ARG A 151 -14.05 32.79 49.46
C ARG A 151 -13.33 31.63 48.77
N VAL A 152 -13.37 31.56 47.44
CA VAL A 152 -12.70 30.49 46.69
C VAL A 152 -11.21 30.79 46.51
N ASP A 153 -10.37 29.84 46.91
CA ASP A 153 -8.93 29.79 46.60
C ASP A 153 -8.62 28.49 45.83
N TYR A 154 -8.53 28.56 44.50
CA TYR A 154 -8.40 27.37 43.66
C TYR A 154 -6.94 26.95 43.48
N LYS A 155 -6.58 25.81 44.10
CA LYS A 155 -5.22 25.22 44.01
C LYS A 155 -5.14 23.96 43.15
N GLY A 156 -6.27 23.44 42.65
CA GLY A 156 -6.33 22.30 41.73
C GLY A 156 -7.66 21.52 41.75
N ARG A 157 -7.87 20.66 40.74
CA ARG A 157 -9.16 19.98 40.47
C ARG A 157 -9.70 19.06 41.59
N ARG A 158 -8.80 18.43 42.36
CA ARG A 158 -9.13 17.53 43.49
C ARG A 158 -8.95 18.21 44.84
N GLN A 159 -8.78 19.53 44.86
CA GLN A 159 -8.71 20.30 46.09
C GLN A 159 -10.12 20.80 46.43
N LYS A 160 -10.45 20.78 47.71
CA LYS A 160 -11.71 21.31 48.20
C LYS A 160 -11.65 22.83 48.16
N VAL A 161 -12.74 23.44 47.70
CA VAL A 161 -12.96 24.88 47.70
C VAL A 161 -14.13 25.22 48.61
N CYS A 162 -14.07 26.37 49.27
CA CYS A 162 -15.17 26.89 50.06
C CYS A 162 -16.18 27.58 49.13
N ILE A 163 -17.41 27.11 49.11
CA ILE A 163 -18.50 27.64 48.28
C ILE A 163 -19.64 28.00 49.22
N ILE A 164 -20.30 29.13 48.98
CA ILE A 164 -21.39 29.62 49.82
C ILE A 164 -22.70 29.39 49.08
N CYS A 165 -23.54 28.49 49.59
CA CYS A 165 -24.92 28.35 49.12
C CYS A 165 -25.75 29.49 49.68
N ARG A 166 -26.46 30.23 48.81
CA ARG A 166 -27.28 31.36 49.26
C ARG A 166 -28.39 30.97 50.23
N GLU A 167 -28.85 29.72 50.22
CA GLU A 167 -29.89 29.20 51.12
C GLU A 167 -29.34 28.48 52.37
N HIS A 168 -28.22 27.76 52.23
CA HIS A 168 -27.74 26.82 53.26
C HIS A 168 -26.36 27.18 53.85
N GLY A 169 -25.78 28.32 53.45
CA GLY A 169 -24.51 28.81 53.96
C GLY A 169 -23.27 28.13 53.36
N GLU A 170 -22.13 28.27 54.04
CA GLU A 170 -20.83 27.81 53.56
C GLU A 170 -20.69 26.28 53.59
N PHE A 171 -20.14 25.71 52.53
CA PHE A 171 -19.80 24.29 52.46
C PHE A 171 -18.54 24.06 51.62
N TRP A 172 -17.92 22.91 51.85
CA TRP A 172 -16.69 22.52 51.17
C TRP A 172 -16.95 21.41 50.16
N GLN A 173 -16.46 21.57 48.94
CA GLN A 173 -16.61 20.57 47.89
C GLN A 173 -15.37 20.52 47.00
N ASP A 174 -15.07 19.34 46.44
CA ASP A 174 -14.03 19.23 45.41
C ASP A 174 -14.39 20.10 44.20
N ALA A 175 -13.45 20.93 43.76
CA ALA A 175 -13.63 21.82 42.62
C ALA A 175 -14.11 21.07 41.36
N SER A 176 -13.58 19.87 41.11
CA SER A 176 -14.02 19.05 39.99
C SER A 176 -15.45 18.53 40.14
N ASN A 177 -15.90 18.18 41.34
CA ASN A 177 -17.27 17.68 41.55
C ASN A 177 -18.28 18.81 41.40
N HIS A 178 -17.95 19.99 41.91
CA HIS A 178 -18.82 21.16 41.78
C HIS A 178 -19.05 21.54 40.31
N VAL A 179 -17.99 21.64 39.50
CA VAL A 179 -18.09 22.11 38.11
C VAL A 179 -18.42 21.00 37.10
N HIS A 180 -17.86 19.79 37.25
CA HIS A 180 -18.04 18.73 36.24
C HIS A 180 -19.17 17.75 36.56
N ARG A 181 -19.50 17.55 37.83
CA ARG A 181 -20.64 16.70 38.24
C ARG A 181 -21.87 17.51 38.62
N SER A 182 -21.79 18.84 38.51
CA SER A 182 -22.88 19.77 38.85
C SER A 182 -23.51 19.48 40.21
N SER A 183 -22.71 19.06 41.19
CA SER A 183 -23.22 18.60 42.48
C SER A 183 -23.72 19.77 43.33
N ASN A 184 -24.96 19.68 43.80
CA ASN A 184 -25.57 20.68 44.69
C ASN A 184 -25.02 20.57 46.13
N CYS A 185 -25.36 21.53 46.99
CA CYS A 185 -24.98 21.45 48.40
C CYS A 185 -25.63 20.22 49.09
N PRO A 186 -24.98 19.61 50.09
CA PRO A 186 -25.46 18.38 50.73
C PRO A 186 -26.88 18.48 51.31
N THR A 187 -27.26 19.65 51.81
CA THR A 187 -28.56 19.88 52.44
C THR A 187 -29.71 19.91 51.43
N CYS A 188 -29.50 20.48 50.23
CA CYS A 188 -30.48 20.43 49.14
C CYS A 188 -30.76 19.01 48.62
N MET A 189 -29.88 18.05 48.89
CA MET A 189 -29.98 16.69 48.35
C MET A 189 -30.85 15.74 49.21
N GLY A 190 -31.23 16.11 50.44
CA GLY A 190 -31.57 15.15 51.50
C GLY A 190 -32.96 15.16 52.17
N VAL A 191 -34.05 15.68 51.59
CA VAL A 191 -35.35 15.77 52.34
C VAL A 191 -36.55 15.09 51.66
N LYS A 192 -37.03 13.96 52.23
CA LYS A 192 -38.46 13.62 52.54
C LYS A 192 -38.58 12.22 53.21
N ARG A 193 -39.23 12.14 54.39
CA ARG A 193 -39.59 10.87 55.08
C ARG A 193 -40.94 10.33 54.56
N SER A 194 -41.08 9.02 54.33
CA SER A 194 -42.32 8.37 53.81
C SER A 194 -43.26 7.95 54.95
N THR A 195 -44.57 8.02 54.73
CA THR A 195 -45.63 7.68 55.72
C THR A 195 -46.14 6.23 55.58
N LEU A 196 -46.94 5.75 56.53
CA LEU A 196 -47.63 4.44 56.45
C LEU A 196 -48.55 4.35 55.21
N GLU A 197 -49.26 5.43 54.90
CA GLU A 197 -50.14 5.52 53.73
C GLU A 197 -49.35 5.40 52.42
N ASP A 198 -48.16 6.02 52.36
CA ASP A 198 -47.25 5.87 51.22
C ASP A 198 -46.77 4.44 51.03
N PHE A 199 -46.51 3.72 52.13
CA PHE A 199 -46.10 2.31 52.09
C PHE A 199 -47.22 1.43 51.52
N ILE A 200 -48.43 1.54 52.06
CA ILE A 200 -49.58 0.71 51.64
C ILE A 200 -49.91 0.97 50.16
N ARG A 201 -49.93 2.24 49.74
CA ARG A 201 -50.20 2.59 48.33
C ARG A 201 -49.20 1.94 47.37
N ARG A 202 -47.90 2.05 47.66
CA ARG A 202 -46.85 1.44 46.83
C ARG A 202 -46.86 -0.08 46.86
N ALA A 203 -47.21 -0.66 48.00
CA ALA A 203 -47.33 -2.10 48.13
C ALA A 203 -48.48 -2.65 47.27
N LYS A 204 -49.64 -1.97 47.25
CA LYS A 204 -50.77 -2.30 46.37
C LYS A 204 -50.45 -2.08 44.89
N ASP A 205 -49.74 -1.02 44.53
CA ASP A 205 -49.30 -0.81 43.14
C ASP A 205 -48.43 -1.97 42.61
N MET A 206 -47.63 -2.59 43.49
CA MET A 206 -46.71 -3.68 43.13
C MET A 206 -47.35 -5.06 43.12
N HIS A 207 -48.27 -5.33 44.06
CA HIS A 207 -48.80 -6.67 44.29
C HIS A 207 -50.31 -6.80 44.05
N GLY A 208 -51.01 -5.70 43.73
CA GLY A 208 -52.47 -5.66 43.66
C GLY A 208 -53.10 -6.00 45.02
N ASP A 209 -54.20 -6.75 44.99
CA ASP A 209 -54.94 -7.16 46.18
C ASP A 209 -54.46 -8.49 46.79
N LEU A 210 -53.25 -8.95 46.46
CA LEU A 210 -52.74 -10.27 46.92
C LEU A 210 -52.39 -10.33 48.41
N TYR A 211 -52.23 -9.17 49.06
CA TYR A 211 -51.78 -9.06 50.44
C TYR A 211 -52.69 -8.15 51.28
N ASP A 212 -52.85 -8.52 52.54
CA ASP A 212 -53.52 -7.77 53.58
C ASP A 212 -52.50 -7.02 54.46
N TYR A 213 -52.76 -5.74 54.68
CA TYR A 213 -51.90 -4.83 55.44
C TYR A 213 -52.52 -4.39 56.77
N SER A 214 -53.63 -5.02 57.19
CA SER A 214 -54.37 -4.68 58.41
C SER A 214 -53.53 -4.74 59.70
N GLN A 215 -52.46 -5.53 59.70
CA GLN A 215 -51.58 -5.74 60.86
C GLN A 215 -50.23 -5.01 60.76
N VAL A 216 -50.07 -4.07 59.81
CA VAL A 216 -48.82 -3.34 59.59
C VAL A 216 -48.66 -2.23 60.62
N VAL A 217 -47.56 -2.29 61.39
CA VAL A 217 -47.05 -1.16 62.17
C VAL A 217 -45.84 -0.58 61.44
N PHE A 218 -46.00 0.58 60.81
CA PHE A 218 -44.97 1.19 59.96
C PHE A 218 -44.17 2.26 60.70
N ILE A 219 -42.88 1.98 60.90
CA ILE A 219 -41.92 2.87 61.55
C ILE A 219 -41.02 3.55 60.51
N GLY A 220 -40.64 2.82 59.45
CA GLY A 220 -39.77 3.27 58.38
C GLY A 220 -39.55 2.18 57.34
N VAL A 221 -39.01 2.55 56.17
CA VAL A 221 -38.80 1.61 55.04
C VAL A 221 -37.78 0.51 55.36
N ASP A 222 -36.87 0.80 56.28
CA ASP A 222 -35.80 -0.06 56.78
C ASP A 222 -36.22 -1.01 57.91
N HIS A 223 -37.50 -0.97 58.32
CA HIS A 223 -38.03 -1.82 59.38
C HIS A 223 -38.86 -2.98 58.81
N LYS A 224 -38.92 -4.10 59.55
CA LYS A 224 -39.78 -5.23 59.21
C LYS A 224 -41.23 -4.93 59.54
N VAL A 225 -42.13 -5.38 58.68
CA VAL A 225 -43.59 -5.25 58.81
C VAL A 225 -44.25 -6.63 58.69
N LYS A 226 -45.36 -6.81 59.41
CA LYS A 226 -46.20 -8.01 59.33
C LYS A 226 -47.22 -7.85 58.20
N ILE A 227 -47.18 -8.73 57.21
CA ILE A 227 -48.01 -8.69 56.00
C ILE A 227 -48.79 -10.00 55.90
N GLY A 228 -50.09 -9.94 55.66
CA GLY A 228 -50.93 -11.11 55.40
C GLY A 228 -50.89 -11.50 53.93
N CYS A 229 -50.48 -12.72 53.59
CA CYS A 229 -50.72 -13.28 52.26
C CYS A 229 -52.10 -13.97 52.25
N GLN A 230 -52.93 -13.69 51.25
CA GLN A 230 -54.27 -14.30 51.16
C GLN A 230 -54.24 -15.83 51.03
N GLN A 231 -53.16 -16.40 50.49
CA GLN A 231 -53.03 -17.85 50.27
C GLN A 231 -52.17 -18.54 51.32
N HIS A 232 -51.15 -17.86 51.86
CA HIS A 232 -50.13 -18.49 52.71
C HIS A 232 -50.01 -17.90 54.12
N GLY A 233 -50.95 -17.02 54.51
CA GLY A 233 -51.03 -16.47 55.87
C GLY A 233 -50.04 -15.33 56.15
N VAL A 234 -49.91 -14.95 57.43
CA VAL A 234 -49.11 -13.79 57.86
C VAL A 234 -47.62 -14.11 57.88
N PHE A 235 -46.80 -13.21 57.35
CA PHE A 235 -45.35 -13.31 57.34
C PHE A 235 -44.69 -11.94 57.57
N GLU A 236 -43.41 -11.93 57.92
CA GLU A 236 -42.63 -10.71 58.18
C GLU A 236 -41.58 -10.47 57.10
N GLN A 237 -41.49 -9.23 56.61
CA GLN A 237 -40.44 -8.80 55.68
C GLN A 237 -40.13 -7.32 55.85
N LEU A 238 -38.99 -6.85 55.32
CA LEU A 238 -38.68 -5.42 55.29
C LEU A 238 -39.68 -4.68 54.40
N ALA A 239 -40.17 -3.53 54.86
CA ALA A 239 -41.11 -2.70 54.10
C ALA A 239 -40.53 -2.28 52.74
N PHE A 240 -39.23 -1.96 52.70
CA PHE A 240 -38.50 -1.68 51.47
C PHE A 240 -38.51 -2.85 50.48
N ASP A 241 -38.24 -4.07 50.95
CA ASP A 241 -38.21 -5.24 50.08
C ASP A 241 -39.61 -5.59 49.57
N HIS A 242 -40.64 -5.39 50.39
CA HIS A 242 -42.02 -5.60 49.94
C HIS A 242 -42.41 -4.65 48.81
N MET A 243 -42.09 -3.36 48.96
CA MET A 243 -42.30 -2.34 47.92
C MET A 243 -41.46 -2.58 46.66
N LYS A 244 -40.42 -3.42 46.71
CA LYS A 244 -39.66 -3.85 45.53
C LYS A 244 -40.28 -5.03 44.78
N GLY A 245 -41.42 -5.55 45.26
CA GLY A 245 -42.10 -6.69 44.64
C GLY A 245 -41.73 -8.04 45.25
N HIS A 246 -41.03 -8.09 46.39
CA HIS A 246 -40.82 -9.34 47.12
C HIS A 246 -42.11 -9.72 47.88
N GLY A 247 -42.66 -10.90 47.55
CA GLY A 247 -43.84 -11.48 48.19
C GLY A 247 -43.50 -12.53 49.25
N CYS A 248 -44.49 -13.33 49.65
CA CYS A 248 -44.26 -14.41 50.61
C CYS A 248 -43.39 -15.54 50.01
N ALA A 249 -42.65 -16.24 50.87
CA ALA A 249 -41.73 -17.29 50.46
C ALA A 249 -42.43 -18.46 49.73
N ALA A 250 -43.67 -18.78 50.11
CA ALA A 250 -44.45 -19.86 49.51
C ALA A 250 -44.90 -19.53 48.07
N CYS A 251 -45.47 -18.34 47.83
CA CYS A 251 -45.71 -17.85 46.46
C CYS A 251 -44.43 -17.81 45.62
N GLY A 252 -43.29 -17.47 46.24
CA GLY A 252 -41.99 -17.49 45.57
C GLY A 252 -41.56 -18.89 45.14
N ALA A 253 -41.74 -19.89 46.00
CA ALA A 253 -41.43 -21.29 45.70
C ALA A 253 -42.34 -21.87 44.60
N GLU A 254 -43.63 -21.57 44.62
CA GLU A 254 -44.60 -22.01 43.60
C GLU A 254 -44.28 -21.41 42.21
N LYS A 255 -43.91 -20.11 42.16
CA LYS A 255 -43.45 -19.47 40.91
C LYS A 255 -42.15 -20.08 40.39
N ALA A 256 -41.22 -20.47 41.27
CA ALA A 256 -39.96 -21.09 40.89
C ALA A 256 -40.13 -22.49 40.28
N ILE A 257 -41.07 -23.30 40.79
CA ILE A 257 -41.36 -24.65 40.27
C ILE A 257 -41.96 -24.58 38.86
N ASN A 258 -42.89 -23.64 38.61
CA ASN A 258 -43.48 -23.46 37.28
C ASN A 258 -42.48 -22.90 36.25
N ALA A 259 -41.54 -22.04 36.66
CA ALA A 259 -40.47 -21.54 35.80
C ALA A 259 -39.52 -22.68 35.32
N GLN A 260 -39.20 -23.63 36.20
CA GLN A 260 -38.31 -24.75 35.86
C GLN A 260 -38.83 -25.68 34.74
N ARG A 261 -40.15 -25.89 34.64
CA ARG A 261 -40.76 -26.72 33.57
C ARG A 261 -40.71 -26.04 32.20
N HIS A 262 -40.84 -24.71 32.16
CA HIS A 262 -40.76 -23.93 30.93
C HIS A 262 -39.32 -23.87 30.36
N ASP A 263 -38.30 -23.93 31.23
CA ASP A 263 -36.89 -23.79 30.84
C ASP A 263 -36.33 -25.02 30.09
N LEU A 264 -36.78 -26.24 30.41
CA LEU A 264 -36.36 -27.46 29.69
C LEU A 264 -36.86 -27.45 28.23
N VAL A 265 -38.14 -27.11 28.02
CA VAL A 265 -38.74 -27.02 26.68
C VAL A 265 -38.03 -25.95 25.86
N THR A 266 -37.82 -24.77 26.46
CA THR A 266 -37.12 -23.65 25.84
C THR A 266 -35.68 -23.99 25.44
N PHE A 267 -34.95 -24.73 26.27
CA PHE A 267 -33.59 -25.18 25.94
C PHE A 267 -33.56 -26.08 24.70
N LEU A 268 -34.45 -27.09 24.65
CA LEU A 268 -34.49 -28.05 23.56
C LEU A 268 -34.87 -27.39 22.22
N GLU A 269 -35.79 -26.43 22.23
CA GLU A 269 -36.16 -25.67 21.03
C GLU A 269 -34.98 -24.83 20.50
N ARG A 270 -34.29 -24.10 21.37
CA ARG A 270 -33.12 -23.28 20.98
C ARG A 270 -31.97 -24.14 20.49
N ALA A 271 -31.72 -25.28 21.11
CA ALA A 271 -30.69 -26.23 20.70
C ALA A 271 -31.00 -26.82 19.32
N LYS A 272 -32.25 -27.27 19.08
CA LYS A 272 -32.71 -27.77 17.78
C LYS A 272 -32.68 -26.68 16.70
N ALA A 273 -33.08 -25.45 17.01
CA ALA A 273 -33.04 -24.33 16.06
C ALA A 273 -31.59 -24.00 15.63
N LYS A 274 -30.62 -24.05 16.55
CA LYS A 274 -29.22 -23.69 16.25
C LYS A 274 -28.45 -24.82 15.56
N PHE A 275 -28.63 -26.06 16.00
CA PHE A 275 -27.82 -27.18 15.55
C PHE A 275 -28.55 -28.15 14.62
N GLY A 276 -29.87 -28.00 14.43
CA GLY A 276 -30.70 -28.87 13.60
C GLY A 276 -30.61 -30.33 14.05
N GLY A 277 -30.62 -31.27 13.10
CA GLY A 277 -30.40 -32.71 13.34
C GLY A 277 -28.94 -33.13 13.47
N LYS A 278 -28.00 -32.20 13.73
CA LYS A 278 -26.56 -32.51 13.80
C LYS A 278 -26.12 -33.11 15.13
N LEU A 279 -26.93 -32.98 16.17
CA LEU A 279 -26.67 -33.45 17.52
C LEU A 279 -27.94 -34.12 18.06
N ASP A 280 -27.74 -35.15 18.87
CA ASP A 280 -28.80 -35.92 19.52
C ASP A 280 -28.88 -35.55 21.01
N TYR A 281 -30.10 -35.26 21.44
CA TYR A 281 -30.47 -34.83 22.79
C TYR A 281 -31.34 -35.86 23.52
N SER A 282 -31.44 -37.08 22.99
CA SER A 282 -32.25 -38.20 23.54
C SER A 282 -31.91 -38.54 24.99
N CYS A 283 -30.67 -38.29 25.43
CA CYS A 283 -30.21 -38.51 26.80
C CYS A 283 -30.01 -37.20 27.59
N ALA A 284 -30.51 -36.06 27.09
CA ALA A 284 -30.33 -34.79 27.77
C ALA A 284 -31.26 -34.67 28.99
N VAL A 285 -30.70 -34.37 30.15
CA VAL A 285 -31.44 -34.09 31.38
C VAL A 285 -31.18 -32.64 31.77
N TYR A 286 -32.22 -31.80 31.75
CA TYR A 286 -32.09 -30.40 32.12
C TYR A 286 -32.35 -30.21 33.61
N VAL A 287 -31.34 -29.72 34.32
CA VAL A 287 -31.43 -29.36 35.74
C VAL A 287 -31.50 -27.84 35.91
N ASN A 288 -30.58 -27.11 35.27
CA ASN A 288 -30.56 -25.64 35.15
C ASN A 288 -29.56 -25.25 34.04
N SER A 289 -29.42 -23.95 33.76
CA SER A 289 -28.54 -23.44 32.69
C SER A 289 -27.04 -23.73 32.88
N SER A 290 -26.63 -24.05 34.11
CA SER A 290 -25.23 -24.13 34.55
C SER A 290 -24.80 -25.56 34.93
N THR A 291 -25.72 -26.51 34.99
CA THR A 291 -25.44 -27.93 35.22
C THR A 291 -25.20 -28.62 33.87
N LYS A 292 -24.16 -29.46 33.80
CA LYS A 292 -23.81 -30.16 32.55
C LYS A 292 -24.87 -31.22 32.22
N THR A 293 -25.27 -31.27 30.96
CA THR A 293 -26.12 -32.32 30.38
C THR A 293 -25.32 -33.12 29.35
N GLU A 294 -25.68 -34.39 29.19
CA GLU A 294 -25.14 -35.25 28.14
C GLU A 294 -25.74 -34.86 26.78
N ILE A 295 -24.89 -34.77 25.76
CA ILE A 295 -25.26 -34.46 24.38
C ILE A 295 -24.50 -35.42 23.47
N LYS A 296 -25.15 -35.97 22.46
CA LYS A 296 -24.55 -36.95 21.56
C LYS A 296 -24.23 -36.33 20.21
N CYS A 297 -22.99 -36.49 19.76
CA CYS A 297 -22.59 -36.15 18.39
C CYS A 297 -22.55 -37.43 17.54
N PRO A 298 -23.26 -37.50 16.40
CA PRO A 298 -23.22 -38.67 15.51
C PRO A 298 -21.82 -39.07 15.05
N LYS A 299 -20.87 -38.12 14.99
CA LYS A 299 -19.47 -38.38 14.58
C LYS A 299 -18.52 -38.72 15.72
N HIS A 300 -18.79 -38.26 16.95
CA HIS A 300 -17.79 -38.26 18.04
C HIS A 300 -18.29 -38.84 19.37
N GLY A 301 -19.53 -39.33 19.41
CA GLY A 301 -20.14 -39.92 20.61
C GLY A 301 -20.65 -38.89 21.61
N SER A 302 -20.92 -39.36 22.84
CA SER A 302 -21.41 -38.53 23.95
C SER A 302 -20.35 -37.56 24.46
N PHE A 303 -20.80 -36.35 24.83
CA PHE A 303 -20.00 -35.34 25.50
C PHE A 303 -20.88 -34.51 26.44
N TRP A 304 -20.25 -33.82 27.40
CA TRP A 304 -20.95 -33.10 28.46
C TRP A 304 -20.72 -31.61 28.36
N GLN A 305 -21.80 -30.82 28.30
CA GLN A 305 -21.76 -29.36 28.29
C GLN A 305 -22.92 -28.79 29.11
N THR A 306 -22.75 -27.60 29.66
CA THR A 306 -23.89 -26.88 30.26
C THR A 306 -24.83 -26.36 29.17
N PRO A 307 -26.15 -26.28 29.40
CA PRO A 307 -27.10 -25.69 28.44
C PRO A 307 -26.70 -24.29 27.94
N HIS A 308 -26.21 -23.42 28.83
CA HIS A 308 -25.73 -22.08 28.47
C HIS A 308 -24.51 -22.12 27.54
N GLU A 309 -23.47 -22.88 27.90
CA GLU A 309 -22.28 -23.04 27.04
C GLU A 309 -22.63 -23.70 25.72
N HIS A 310 -23.53 -24.68 25.73
CA HIS A 310 -23.92 -25.41 24.53
C HIS A 310 -24.55 -24.47 23.51
N ILE A 311 -25.54 -23.67 23.91
CA ILE A 311 -26.17 -22.65 23.06
C ILE A 311 -25.16 -21.58 22.63
N ALA A 312 -24.19 -21.20 23.47
CA ALA A 312 -23.16 -20.23 23.11
C ALA A 312 -22.07 -20.80 22.16
N SER A 313 -21.84 -22.11 22.17
CA SER A 313 -20.75 -22.77 21.44
C SER A 313 -21.06 -23.03 19.95
N THR A 314 -20.05 -23.56 19.24
CA THR A 314 -20.18 -24.11 17.87
C THR A 314 -20.66 -25.57 17.84
N GLY A 315 -21.07 -26.14 18.99
CA GLY A 315 -21.56 -27.51 19.11
C GLY A 315 -20.50 -28.46 19.70
N CYS A 316 -20.32 -29.65 19.11
CA CYS A 316 -19.39 -30.66 19.61
C CYS A 316 -17.93 -30.13 19.65
N PRO A 317 -17.26 -30.14 20.82
CA PRO A 317 -15.88 -29.66 20.97
C PRO A 317 -14.89 -30.37 20.04
N ARG A 318 -15.11 -31.67 19.76
CA ARG A 318 -14.26 -32.43 18.84
C ARG A 318 -14.42 -32.03 17.38
N CYS A 319 -15.66 -31.77 16.92
CA CYS A 319 -15.91 -31.17 15.61
C CYS A 319 -15.21 -29.81 15.45
N SER A 320 -15.18 -29.00 16.51
CA SER A 320 -14.52 -27.70 16.50
C SER A 320 -12.98 -27.78 16.50
N SER A 321 -12.40 -28.89 16.99
CA SER A 321 -10.96 -29.13 17.03
C SER A 321 -10.33 -29.66 15.74
N VAL A 322 -11.14 -30.06 14.75
CA VAL A 322 -10.68 -30.51 13.41
C VAL A 322 -9.93 -29.38 12.66
N GLY A 323 -9.96 -28.14 13.14
CA GLY A 323 -9.19 -27.01 12.59
C GLY A 323 -7.68 -26.98 12.91
N ARG A 324 -7.08 -27.99 13.56
CA ARG A 324 -5.62 -28.08 13.66
C ARG A 324 -5.04 -28.62 12.35
N VAL A 325 -4.73 -27.70 11.45
CA VAL A 325 -3.93 -27.95 10.24
C VAL A 325 -2.59 -28.57 10.66
N ASP A 326 -2.37 -29.81 10.25
CA ASP A 326 -1.10 -30.51 10.41
C ASP A 326 -0.07 -30.03 9.37
N ARG A 327 1.13 -30.62 9.40
CA ARG A 327 2.24 -30.24 8.52
C ARG A 327 1.87 -30.43 7.05
N ASP A 328 1.25 -31.55 6.71
CA ASP A 328 1.00 -31.96 5.32
C ASP A 328 -0.13 -31.14 4.71
N GLU A 329 -1.17 -30.87 5.50
CA GLU A 329 -2.27 -29.98 5.10
C GLU A 329 -1.79 -28.53 4.91
N PHE A 330 -0.84 -28.04 5.73
CA PHE A 330 -0.20 -26.74 5.45
C PHE A 330 0.56 -26.77 4.12
N PHE A 331 1.32 -27.83 3.83
CA PHE A 331 2.09 -27.93 2.60
C PHE A 331 1.22 -27.99 1.36
N ARG A 332 0.16 -28.79 1.38
CA ARG A 332 -0.81 -28.86 0.28
C ARG A 332 -1.38 -27.47 -0.03
N ARG A 333 -1.82 -26.75 1.00
CA ARG A 333 -2.37 -25.39 0.84
C ARG A 333 -1.32 -24.36 0.41
N ALA A 334 -0.09 -24.48 0.92
CA ALA A 334 1.00 -23.60 0.52
C ALA A 334 1.43 -23.84 -0.94
N PHE A 335 1.38 -25.09 -1.42
CA PHE A 335 1.61 -25.47 -2.81
C PHE A 335 0.49 -24.97 -3.72
N GLU A 336 -0.78 -25.07 -3.31
CA GLU A 336 -1.90 -24.51 -4.09
C GLU A 336 -1.78 -22.99 -4.29
N VAL A 337 -1.28 -22.28 -3.27
CA VAL A 337 -1.16 -20.81 -3.32
C VAL A 337 0.11 -20.34 -4.04
N HIS A 338 1.24 -21.02 -3.83
CA HIS A 338 2.56 -20.55 -4.27
C HIS A 338 3.27 -21.47 -5.26
N GLY A 339 2.68 -22.61 -5.61
CA GLY A 339 3.29 -23.64 -6.45
C GLY A 339 4.65 -24.09 -5.91
N LEU A 340 5.62 -24.17 -6.82
CA LEU A 340 6.99 -24.59 -6.52
C LEU A 340 7.91 -23.45 -6.03
N THR A 341 7.39 -22.24 -5.82
CA THR A 341 8.18 -21.04 -5.49
C THR A 341 9.04 -21.18 -4.22
N TYR A 342 8.59 -22.00 -3.27
CA TYR A 342 9.23 -22.17 -1.96
C TYR A 342 9.58 -23.63 -1.71
N ASP A 343 10.70 -23.85 -1.04
CA ASP A 343 11.13 -25.14 -0.54
C ASP A 343 10.86 -25.24 0.97
N TYR A 344 10.24 -26.36 1.34
CA TYR A 344 9.76 -26.70 2.68
C TYR A 344 10.40 -28.00 3.22
N SER A 345 11.35 -28.59 2.49
CA SER A 345 11.93 -29.91 2.77
C SER A 345 12.67 -30.02 4.10
N LYS A 346 13.15 -28.91 4.68
CA LYS A 346 14.01 -28.90 5.88
C LYS A 346 13.45 -28.11 7.07
N ILE A 347 12.13 -28.18 7.33
CA ILE A 347 11.50 -27.25 8.29
C ILE A 347 10.85 -27.92 9.51
N ALA A 348 10.96 -27.25 10.66
CA ALA A 348 10.28 -27.61 11.90
C ALA A 348 8.92 -26.90 12.01
N PHE A 349 7.86 -27.49 11.45
CA PHE A 349 6.50 -26.96 11.56
C PHE A 349 5.97 -27.10 13.01
N LYS A 350 5.71 -25.97 13.68
CA LYS A 350 5.22 -25.90 15.06
C LYS A 350 3.78 -25.37 15.17
N GLY A 351 3.07 -25.29 14.05
CA GLY A 351 1.67 -24.84 13.94
C GLY A 351 1.47 -23.51 13.19
N MET A 352 0.22 -23.24 12.80
CA MET A 352 -0.13 -22.17 11.82
C MET A 352 0.19 -20.73 12.24
N ARG A 353 0.35 -20.45 13.54
CA ARG A 353 0.60 -19.09 14.06
C ARG A 353 2.03 -18.87 14.54
N LYS A 354 2.87 -19.90 14.55
CA LYS A 354 4.29 -19.79 14.93
C LYS A 354 5.12 -19.54 13.69
N LYS A 355 6.15 -18.70 13.80
CA LYS A 355 7.05 -18.42 12.69
C LYS A 355 7.71 -19.71 12.19
N LEU A 356 7.83 -19.78 10.87
CA LEU A 356 8.38 -20.88 10.10
C LEU A 356 9.48 -20.31 9.21
N LYS A 357 10.66 -20.92 9.23
CA LYS A 357 11.71 -20.65 8.25
C LYS A 357 11.34 -21.37 6.95
N VAL A 358 11.22 -20.61 5.87
CA VAL A 358 10.88 -21.10 4.53
C VAL A 358 12.01 -20.69 3.59
N ILE A 359 12.39 -21.57 2.67
CA ILE A 359 13.41 -21.26 1.68
C ILE A 359 12.71 -20.72 0.43
N CYS A 360 12.91 -19.44 0.12
CA CYS A 360 12.59 -18.93 -1.20
C CYS A 360 13.64 -19.47 -2.17
N ARG A 361 13.22 -20.19 -3.22
CA ARG A 361 14.16 -20.74 -4.20
C ARG A 361 15.01 -19.66 -4.90
N PHE A 362 14.57 -18.40 -4.87
CA PHE A 362 15.25 -17.26 -5.51
C PHE A 362 16.09 -16.41 -4.53
N HIS A 363 15.59 -16.20 -3.31
CA HIS A 363 16.18 -15.25 -2.36
C HIS A 363 16.73 -15.90 -1.09
N GLY A 364 16.67 -17.23 -0.99
CA GLY A 364 17.15 -17.98 0.18
C GLY A 364 16.18 -17.99 1.34
N GLU A 365 16.70 -18.27 2.54
CA GLU A 365 15.94 -18.45 3.77
C GLU A 365 15.30 -17.16 4.26
N PHE A 366 14.02 -17.23 4.64
CA PHE A 366 13.32 -16.15 5.33
C PHE A 366 12.30 -16.72 6.33
N GLU A 367 11.88 -15.89 7.30
CA GLU A 367 10.84 -16.27 8.26
C GLU A 367 9.47 -15.74 7.82
N THR A 368 8.44 -16.58 7.94
CA THR A 368 7.05 -16.21 7.69
C THR A 368 6.10 -16.89 8.68
N VAL A 369 4.88 -16.41 8.80
CA VAL A 369 3.82 -17.06 9.59
C VAL A 369 3.00 -17.95 8.64
N PRO A 370 2.91 -19.28 8.84
CA PRO A 370 2.24 -20.21 7.92
C PRO A 370 0.80 -19.81 7.57
N LYS A 371 0.05 -19.31 8.55
CA LYS A 371 -1.32 -18.79 8.34
C LYS A 371 -1.34 -17.63 7.36
N ASP A 372 -0.48 -16.62 7.55
CA ASP A 372 -0.43 -15.47 6.64
C ASP A 372 0.10 -15.88 5.27
N HIS A 373 1.09 -16.77 5.24
CA HIS A 373 1.68 -17.32 4.03
C HIS A 373 0.63 -17.95 3.10
N VAL A 374 -0.32 -18.71 3.66
CA VAL A 374 -1.40 -19.35 2.89
C VAL A 374 -2.61 -18.42 2.73
N ASP A 375 -3.17 -17.90 3.83
CA ASP A 375 -4.46 -17.20 3.82
C ASP A 375 -4.35 -15.82 3.16
N LYS A 376 -3.26 -15.10 3.42
CA LYS A 376 -3.00 -13.76 2.86
C LYS A 376 -2.10 -13.81 1.63
N ARG A 377 -1.69 -15.02 1.21
CA ARG A 377 -0.77 -15.25 0.08
C ARG A 377 0.52 -14.43 0.18
N THR A 378 0.96 -14.14 1.40
CA THR A 378 2.19 -13.37 1.63
C THR A 378 3.39 -14.26 1.37
N GLY A 379 4.41 -13.75 0.69
CA GLY A 379 5.59 -14.52 0.30
C GLY A 379 6.89 -13.91 0.83
N CYS A 380 8.00 -14.28 0.19
CA CYS A 380 9.29 -13.69 0.49
C CYS A 380 9.23 -12.14 0.40
N PRO A 381 9.72 -11.42 1.42
CA PRO A 381 9.66 -9.95 1.45
C PRO A 381 10.49 -9.31 0.33
N LEU A 382 11.55 -9.97 -0.15
CA LEU A 382 12.33 -9.51 -1.30
C LEU A 382 11.53 -9.65 -2.60
N CYS A 383 10.81 -10.77 -2.80
CA CYS A 383 9.85 -10.91 -3.90
C CYS A 383 8.73 -9.85 -3.81
N ALA A 384 8.19 -9.61 -2.61
CA ALA A 384 7.12 -8.63 -2.42
C ALA A 384 7.61 -7.19 -2.69
N ARG A 385 8.88 -6.89 -2.38
CA ARG A 385 9.51 -5.60 -2.68
C ARG A 385 9.75 -5.42 -4.18
N ALA A 386 10.05 -6.50 -4.89
CA ALA A 386 10.14 -6.49 -6.34
C ALA A 386 8.78 -6.21 -7.04
N ARG A 387 7.62 -6.48 -6.40
CA ARG A 387 6.26 -6.25 -6.96
C ARG A 387 5.84 -4.79 -7.11
N ARG A 388 6.45 -3.87 -6.36
CA ARG A 388 6.12 -2.44 -6.42
C ARG A 388 6.85 -1.84 -7.62
N ALA A 389 6.21 -0.92 -8.37
CA ALA A 389 6.80 -0.17 -9.49
C ALA A 389 8.29 0.04 -9.22
N SER A 390 9.12 -0.62 -10.03
CA SER A 390 10.48 -0.89 -9.61
C SER A 390 11.20 0.45 -9.48
N ARG A 391 12.11 0.58 -8.50
CA ARG A 391 12.94 1.79 -8.40
C ARG A 391 13.57 2.15 -9.76
N GLY A 392 13.94 1.13 -10.55
CA GLY A 392 14.51 1.31 -11.88
C GLY A 392 13.53 1.86 -12.92
N GLU A 393 12.26 1.46 -12.91
CA GLU A 393 11.21 2.02 -13.79
C GLU A 393 11.03 3.52 -13.54
N LYS A 394 10.97 3.93 -12.26
CA LYS A 394 10.89 5.35 -11.89
C LYS A 394 12.12 6.12 -12.32
N GLU A 395 13.31 5.59 -12.05
CA GLU A 395 14.55 6.22 -12.44
C GLU A 395 14.70 6.30 -13.98
N LEU A 396 14.20 5.31 -14.73
CA LEU A 396 14.16 5.36 -16.19
C LEU A 396 13.20 6.46 -16.66
N ALA A 397 12.00 6.53 -16.10
CA ALA A 397 11.02 7.55 -16.45
C ALA A 397 11.52 8.97 -16.13
N GLU A 398 12.12 9.19 -14.95
CA GLU A 398 12.75 10.46 -14.57
C GLU A 398 13.90 10.85 -15.51
N TRP A 399 14.71 9.87 -15.93
CA TRP A 399 15.76 10.11 -16.91
C TRP A 399 15.20 10.49 -18.28
N ILE A 400 14.17 9.79 -18.79
CA ILE A 400 13.51 10.14 -20.06
C ILE A 400 12.88 11.54 -19.98
N GLU A 401 12.25 11.88 -18.85
CA GLU A 401 11.68 13.22 -18.59
C GLU A 401 12.74 14.32 -18.66
N SER A 402 13.94 14.06 -18.11
CA SER A 402 15.07 14.98 -18.18
C SER A 402 15.58 15.28 -19.60
N LEU A 403 15.22 14.45 -20.59
CA LEU A 403 15.54 14.69 -22.00
C LEU A 403 14.54 15.66 -22.68
N CYS A 404 13.63 16.27 -21.91
CA CYS A 404 12.64 17.24 -22.38
C CYS A 404 11.70 16.72 -23.46
N LEU A 405 11.27 15.46 -23.35
CA LEU A 405 10.30 14.84 -24.26
C LEU A 405 8.89 14.86 -23.67
N GLU A 406 7.88 15.11 -24.49
CA GLU A 406 6.50 14.86 -24.11
C GLU A 406 6.30 13.34 -23.92
N MET A 407 6.04 12.93 -22.69
CA MET A 407 5.82 11.53 -22.34
C MET A 407 4.61 11.35 -21.44
N ARG A 408 4.02 10.16 -21.52
CA ARG A 408 2.94 9.70 -20.63
C ARG A 408 3.43 8.45 -19.90
N ARG A 409 3.21 8.40 -18.59
CA ARG A 409 3.52 7.23 -17.77
C ARG A 409 2.30 6.33 -17.67
N ASN A 410 2.50 5.01 -17.69
CA ASN A 410 1.47 3.99 -17.49
C ASN A 410 0.25 4.18 -18.43
N ASP A 411 0.51 4.46 -19.71
CA ASP A 411 -0.54 4.75 -20.68
C ASP A 411 -1.27 3.46 -21.08
N ARG A 412 -2.57 3.37 -20.75
CA ARG A 412 -3.44 2.24 -21.14
C ARG A 412 -4.32 2.54 -22.36
N ARG A 413 -4.28 3.77 -22.88
CA ARG A 413 -5.15 4.23 -23.96
C ARG A 413 -4.58 3.89 -25.32
N ALA A 414 -3.26 4.05 -25.49
CA ALA A 414 -2.57 3.83 -26.75
C ALA A 414 -2.64 2.38 -27.26
N LEU A 415 -2.82 1.41 -26.36
CA LEU A 415 -2.81 -0.02 -26.67
C LEU A 415 -4.07 -0.78 -26.20
N ASP A 416 -5.25 -0.16 -26.37
CA ASP A 416 -6.57 -0.80 -26.13
C ASP A 416 -6.70 -1.45 -24.73
N GLY A 417 -6.27 -0.76 -23.69
CA GLY A 417 -6.33 -1.23 -22.29
C GLY A 417 -5.06 -1.90 -21.79
N PHE A 418 -4.11 -2.23 -22.68
CA PHE A 418 -2.78 -2.70 -22.27
C PHE A 418 -1.91 -1.50 -21.88
N GLU A 419 -1.29 -1.59 -20.71
CA GLU A 419 -0.41 -0.55 -20.18
C GLU A 419 0.92 -0.51 -20.93
N ILE A 420 1.38 0.69 -21.27
CA ILE A 420 2.75 0.99 -21.70
C ILE A 420 3.38 1.84 -20.60
N ASP A 421 4.50 1.38 -20.00
CA ASP A 421 5.11 2.05 -18.84
C ASP A 421 5.52 3.49 -19.14
N ILE A 422 6.18 3.71 -20.29
CA ILE A 422 6.52 5.05 -20.80
C ILE A 422 6.13 5.13 -22.27
N TYR A 423 5.17 6.01 -22.59
CA TYR A 423 4.74 6.25 -23.96
C TYR A 423 5.13 7.67 -24.42
N LEU A 424 5.71 7.76 -25.61
CA LEU A 424 6.16 8.99 -26.28
C LEU A 424 5.27 9.20 -27.53
N PRO A 425 4.17 9.98 -27.41
CA PRO A 425 3.18 10.12 -28.47
C PRO A 425 3.79 10.67 -29.78
N ASP A 426 4.65 11.69 -29.68
CA ASP A 426 5.26 12.37 -30.83
C ASP A 426 6.13 11.46 -31.72
N ARG A 427 6.54 10.30 -31.19
CA ARG A 427 7.43 9.36 -31.87
C ARG A 427 6.76 8.02 -32.15
N ASN A 428 5.50 7.85 -31.77
CA ASN A 428 4.82 6.56 -31.74
C ASN A 428 5.70 5.47 -31.10
N LEU A 429 6.37 5.81 -29.99
CA LEU A 429 7.34 4.94 -29.32
C LEU A 429 6.89 4.65 -27.89
N GLY A 430 6.81 3.39 -27.53
CA GLY A 430 6.62 2.93 -26.15
C GLY A 430 7.89 2.28 -25.62
N ILE A 431 8.14 2.43 -24.32
CA ILE A 431 9.22 1.77 -23.59
C ILE A 431 8.60 0.99 -22.42
N GLU A 432 8.90 -0.29 -22.36
CA GLU A 432 8.50 -1.23 -21.32
C GLU A 432 9.69 -1.48 -20.39
N TYR A 433 9.49 -1.34 -19.09
CA TYR A 433 10.45 -1.72 -18.07
C TYR A 433 10.08 -3.08 -17.49
N HIS A 434 10.77 -4.13 -17.93
CA HIS A 434 10.52 -5.49 -17.48
C HIS A 434 11.38 -5.84 -16.26
N GLY A 435 10.72 -6.15 -15.14
CA GLY A 435 11.37 -6.83 -14.02
C GLY A 435 11.52 -8.33 -14.30
N ALA A 436 12.74 -8.86 -14.44
CA ALA A 436 12.98 -10.26 -14.80
C ALA A 436 12.20 -11.25 -13.93
N TYR A 437 12.11 -10.97 -12.63
CA TYR A 437 11.36 -11.80 -11.69
C TYR A 437 9.85 -11.91 -11.99
N TRP A 438 9.22 -10.89 -12.58
CA TRP A 438 7.79 -10.89 -12.93
C TRP A 438 7.53 -11.44 -14.32
N HIS A 439 8.52 -11.33 -15.19
CA HIS A 439 8.45 -11.72 -16.59
C HIS A 439 9.08 -13.10 -16.83
N ARG A 440 9.17 -13.91 -15.77
CA ARG A 440 9.57 -15.30 -15.85
C ARG A 440 8.46 -16.18 -16.43
N ASP A 441 8.84 -17.24 -17.11
CA ASP A 441 7.94 -18.14 -17.82
C ASP A 441 6.78 -18.67 -16.95
N ASP A 442 7.05 -19.02 -15.69
CA ASP A 442 6.05 -19.53 -14.74
C ASP A 442 5.16 -18.45 -14.08
N ALA A 443 5.50 -17.16 -14.25
CA ALA A 443 4.73 -16.03 -13.72
C ALA A 443 3.89 -15.32 -14.80
N LEU A 444 4.17 -15.58 -16.09
CA LEU A 444 3.42 -15.02 -17.20
C LEU A 444 2.08 -15.75 -17.36
N GLN A 445 1.03 -14.99 -17.70
CA GLN A 445 -0.28 -15.58 -18.05
C GLN A 445 -0.18 -16.50 -19.27
N HIS A 446 0.76 -16.22 -20.17
CA HIS A 446 1.03 -17.00 -21.37
C HIS A 446 2.49 -16.78 -21.82
N PRO A 447 3.24 -17.82 -22.26
CA PRO A 447 4.65 -17.68 -22.66
C PRO A 447 4.88 -16.68 -23.80
N ARG A 448 3.89 -16.49 -24.67
CA ARG A 448 3.93 -15.54 -25.81
C ARG A 448 3.38 -14.14 -25.47
N PHE A 449 3.18 -13.82 -24.19
CA PHE A 449 2.57 -12.55 -23.78
C PHE A 449 3.31 -11.33 -24.35
N HIS A 450 4.64 -11.29 -24.24
CA HIS A 450 5.44 -10.18 -24.79
C HIS A 450 5.33 -10.08 -26.31
N GLU A 451 5.37 -11.21 -27.01
CA GLU A 451 5.20 -11.26 -28.47
C GLU A 451 3.83 -10.70 -28.88
N MET A 452 2.74 -11.14 -28.21
CA MET A 452 1.38 -10.66 -28.47
C MET A 452 1.26 -9.16 -28.24
N LYS A 453 1.84 -8.65 -27.15
CA LYS A 453 1.86 -7.21 -26.83
C LYS A 453 2.61 -6.41 -27.90
N ALA A 454 3.81 -6.88 -28.29
CA ALA A 454 4.61 -6.24 -29.33
C ALA A 454 3.92 -6.25 -30.70
N LEU A 455 3.22 -7.34 -31.07
CA LEU A 455 2.45 -7.43 -32.31
C LEU A 455 1.25 -6.48 -32.31
N ARG A 456 0.57 -6.33 -31.17
CA ARG A 456 -0.53 -5.36 -31.02
C ARG A 456 -0.02 -3.93 -31.18
N ALA A 457 1.14 -3.61 -30.58
CA ALA A 457 1.76 -2.30 -30.71
C ALA A 457 2.14 -2.00 -32.17
N GLU A 458 2.77 -2.96 -32.87
CA GLU A 458 3.10 -2.85 -34.30
C GLU A 458 1.85 -2.60 -35.15
N LYS A 459 0.73 -3.28 -34.88
CA LYS A 459 -0.55 -3.07 -35.59
C LYS A 459 -1.11 -1.65 -35.40
N LYS A 460 -0.83 -1.01 -34.26
CA LYS A 460 -1.21 0.38 -33.96
C LYS A 460 -0.17 1.40 -34.45
N GLY A 461 0.88 0.95 -35.15
CA GLY A 461 1.98 1.81 -35.57
C GLY A 461 2.89 2.26 -34.43
N ILE A 462 2.78 1.64 -33.25
CA ILE A 462 3.60 1.95 -32.08
C ILE A 462 4.79 1.00 -32.04
N ARG A 463 6.00 1.56 -32.03
CA ARG A 463 7.22 0.79 -31.79
C ARG A 463 7.40 0.60 -30.28
N LEU A 464 7.46 -0.64 -29.83
CA LEU A 464 7.63 -0.97 -28.41
C LEU A 464 9.08 -1.43 -28.15
N LEU A 465 9.79 -0.75 -27.26
CA LEU A 465 11.12 -1.12 -26.79
C LEU A 465 11.04 -1.75 -25.42
N THR A 466 11.91 -2.73 -25.13
CA THR A 466 11.98 -3.35 -23.80
C THR A 466 13.30 -3.01 -23.13
N VAL A 467 13.21 -2.63 -21.86
CA VAL A 467 14.34 -2.43 -20.95
C VAL A 467 14.20 -3.41 -19.80
N TRP A 468 15.14 -4.34 -19.69
CA TRP A 468 15.16 -5.30 -18.59
C TRP A 468 15.85 -4.71 -17.36
N ASP A 469 15.35 -5.04 -16.17
CA ASP A 469 15.90 -4.59 -14.89
C ASP A 469 17.38 -4.96 -14.70
N PHE A 470 17.79 -6.15 -15.14
CA PHE A 470 19.20 -6.58 -15.07
C PHE A 470 20.13 -5.77 -15.97
N HIS A 471 19.67 -5.35 -17.16
CA HIS A 471 20.44 -4.46 -18.03
C HIS A 471 20.53 -3.07 -17.43
N TRP A 472 19.43 -2.57 -16.86
CA TRP A 472 19.41 -1.27 -16.20
C TRP A 472 20.32 -1.24 -14.96
N ALA A 473 20.39 -2.34 -14.21
CA ALA A 473 21.18 -2.44 -12.99
C ALA A 473 22.70 -2.46 -13.24
N THR A 474 23.18 -3.16 -14.27
CA THR A 474 24.63 -3.33 -14.50
C THR A 474 25.19 -2.65 -15.74
N GLN A 475 24.33 -2.27 -16.68
CA GLN A 475 24.74 -1.71 -17.98
C GLN A 475 24.00 -0.39 -18.27
N ARG A 476 23.70 0.39 -17.24
CA ARG A 476 22.87 1.59 -17.31
C ARG A 476 23.28 2.56 -18.42
N GLU A 477 24.57 2.85 -18.52
CA GLU A 477 25.13 3.77 -19.52
C GLU A 477 24.90 3.24 -20.95
N LYS A 478 25.06 1.93 -21.19
CA LYS A 478 24.79 1.30 -22.48
C LYS A 478 23.30 1.36 -22.83
N VAL A 479 22.41 1.10 -21.86
CA VAL A 479 20.96 1.22 -22.05
C VAL A 479 20.58 2.66 -22.39
N GLN A 480 21.11 3.63 -21.66
CA GLN A 480 20.87 5.05 -21.93
C GLN A 480 21.40 5.47 -23.31
N GLN A 481 22.59 5.04 -23.71
CA GLN A 481 23.14 5.31 -25.04
C GLN A 481 22.26 4.69 -26.14
N TYR A 482 21.85 3.43 -25.97
CA TYR A 482 20.93 2.74 -26.86
C TYR A 482 19.60 3.49 -27.00
N LEU A 483 18.98 3.91 -25.89
CA LEU A 483 17.73 4.66 -25.90
C LEU A 483 17.89 6.04 -26.54
N ARG A 484 18.96 6.79 -26.24
CA ARG A 484 19.26 8.07 -26.90
C ARG A 484 19.33 7.92 -28.43
N HIS A 485 19.95 6.84 -28.91
CA HIS A 485 20.00 6.55 -30.34
C HIS A 485 18.60 6.27 -30.90
N GLN A 486 17.76 5.47 -30.21
CA GLN A 486 16.39 5.21 -30.66
C GLN A 486 15.49 6.46 -30.63
N LEU A 487 15.75 7.39 -29.72
CA LEU A 487 15.01 8.65 -29.58
C LEU A 487 15.47 9.76 -30.55
N GLY A 488 16.62 9.57 -31.19
CA GLY A 488 17.24 10.56 -32.09
C GLY A 488 17.96 11.71 -31.37
N ILE A 489 18.21 11.60 -30.07
CA ILE A 489 18.75 12.67 -29.19
C ILE A 489 20.23 12.41 -28.91
N SER A 490 20.95 11.99 -29.94
CA SER A 490 22.35 11.60 -29.78
C SER A 490 23.28 12.79 -29.97
N ASP A 491 23.96 13.17 -28.88
CA ASP A 491 25.18 14.00 -28.89
C ASP A 491 26.43 13.21 -29.31
N SER A 492 26.26 11.92 -29.68
CA SER A 492 27.36 11.03 -30.04
C SER A 492 28.18 11.60 -31.21
N ARG A 493 29.51 11.44 -31.14
CA ARG A 493 30.45 11.73 -32.22
C ARG A 493 29.93 11.13 -33.53
N ARG A 494 29.60 12.00 -34.49
CA ARG A 494 29.12 11.60 -35.81
C ARG A 494 30.32 11.36 -36.70
N ARG A 495 30.40 10.17 -37.29
CA ARG A 495 31.44 9.80 -38.25
C ARG A 495 30.80 9.46 -39.59
N ASP A 496 31.39 9.93 -40.66
CA ASP A 496 31.04 9.46 -42.00
C ASP A 496 31.82 8.18 -42.26
N ALA A 497 31.11 7.11 -42.63
CA ALA A 497 31.79 5.86 -42.92
C ALA A 497 32.84 6.05 -44.02
N ARG A 498 32.65 6.94 -45.01
CA ARG A 498 33.63 7.18 -46.09
C ARG A 498 35.01 7.60 -45.60
N ALA A 499 35.10 8.23 -44.44
CA ALA A 499 36.38 8.60 -43.82
C ALA A 499 37.08 7.42 -43.12
N CYS A 500 36.36 6.32 -42.87
CA CYS A 500 36.88 5.14 -42.18
C CYS A 500 37.39 4.08 -43.17
N ILE A 501 38.38 3.30 -42.74
CA ILE A 501 38.93 2.18 -43.49
C ILE A 501 38.07 0.93 -43.20
N VAL A 502 37.74 0.14 -44.23
CA VAL A 502 37.09 -1.16 -44.04
C VAL A 502 38.17 -2.22 -43.84
N VAL A 503 38.11 -2.95 -42.74
CA VAL A 503 39.06 -4.01 -42.39
C VAL A 503 38.32 -5.30 -42.03
N GLU A 504 38.93 -6.45 -42.33
CA GLU A 504 38.54 -7.72 -41.72
C GLU A 504 39.29 -7.85 -40.40
N THR A 505 38.57 -8.05 -39.30
CA THR A 505 39.17 -8.02 -37.95
C THR A 505 39.14 -9.39 -37.29
N THR A 506 39.95 -9.56 -36.25
CA THR A 506 40.02 -10.83 -35.51
C THR A 506 38.78 -11.04 -34.64
N ALA A 507 38.43 -12.29 -34.38
CA ALA A 507 37.32 -12.64 -33.50
C ALA A 507 37.44 -11.99 -32.12
N GLN A 508 38.66 -11.89 -31.58
CA GLN A 508 38.91 -11.23 -30.29
C GLN A 508 38.59 -9.72 -30.34
N ARG A 509 39.07 -8.99 -31.35
CA ARG A 509 38.79 -7.55 -31.51
C ARG A 509 37.29 -7.30 -31.71
N ALA A 510 36.64 -8.11 -32.54
CA ALA A 510 35.19 -8.03 -32.76
C ALA A 510 34.40 -8.33 -31.48
N ALA A 511 34.79 -9.37 -30.73
CA ALA A 511 34.14 -9.75 -29.48
C ALA A 511 34.24 -8.64 -28.43
N MET A 512 35.42 -8.02 -28.27
CA MET A 512 35.62 -6.87 -27.38
C MET A 512 34.73 -5.69 -27.79
N PHE A 513 34.68 -5.37 -29.09
CA PHE A 513 33.87 -4.26 -29.59
C PHE A 513 32.36 -4.50 -29.37
N HIS A 514 31.85 -5.70 -29.70
CA HIS A 514 30.46 -6.04 -29.44
C HIS A 514 30.14 -6.07 -27.95
N GLN A 515 31.05 -6.56 -27.10
CA GLN A 515 30.88 -6.54 -25.64
C GLN A 515 30.69 -5.11 -25.12
N MET A 516 31.36 -4.12 -25.71
CA MET A 516 31.24 -2.72 -25.30
C MET A 516 29.96 -2.06 -25.82
N HIS A 517 29.58 -2.31 -27.07
CA HIS A 517 28.54 -1.52 -27.75
C HIS A 517 27.20 -2.24 -27.98
N ARG A 518 27.10 -3.55 -27.73
CA ARG A 518 25.85 -4.34 -27.88
C ARG A 518 25.32 -4.77 -26.51
N LEU A 519 24.03 -4.53 -26.26
CA LEU A 519 23.34 -4.96 -25.03
C LEU A 519 23.44 -6.47 -24.82
N SER A 520 23.22 -7.25 -25.88
CA SER A 520 23.27 -8.73 -25.84
C SER A 520 24.69 -9.31 -25.96
N GLY A 521 25.75 -8.48 -25.87
CA GLY A 521 27.14 -8.94 -25.98
C GLY A 521 27.55 -9.46 -27.37
N PRO A 522 28.71 -10.13 -27.50
CA PRO A 522 29.20 -10.66 -28.76
C PRO A 522 28.40 -11.88 -29.26
N PRO A 523 28.27 -12.06 -30.59
CA PRO A 523 27.64 -13.24 -31.17
C PRO A 523 28.50 -14.50 -30.98
N ILE A 524 27.88 -15.61 -30.57
CA ILE A 524 28.59 -16.86 -30.23
C ILE A 524 29.05 -17.63 -31.48
N SER A 525 28.23 -17.66 -32.55
CA SER A 525 28.47 -18.46 -33.76
C SER A 525 29.12 -17.69 -34.91
N ALA A 526 29.63 -16.48 -34.64
CA ALA A 526 30.26 -15.66 -35.67
C ALA A 526 31.65 -16.20 -36.00
N SER A 527 31.93 -16.34 -37.28
CA SER A 527 33.22 -16.80 -37.80
C SER A 527 33.94 -15.74 -38.63
N LEU A 528 33.25 -14.66 -39.00
CA LEU A 528 33.76 -13.64 -39.90
C LEU A 528 33.34 -12.25 -39.45
N HIS A 529 34.28 -11.30 -39.44
CA HIS A 529 34.06 -9.98 -38.86
C HIS A 529 34.62 -8.87 -39.76
N TYR A 530 33.74 -7.96 -40.18
CA TYR A 530 34.11 -6.76 -40.91
C TYR A 530 33.93 -5.55 -40.01
N ALA A 531 34.91 -4.66 -39.98
CA ALA A 531 34.87 -3.47 -39.15
C ALA A 531 35.27 -2.21 -39.92
N LEU A 532 34.78 -1.07 -39.42
CA LEU A 532 35.25 0.24 -39.82
C LEU A 532 36.27 0.73 -38.80
N GLU A 533 37.41 1.19 -39.28
CA GLU A 533 38.50 1.71 -38.47
C GLU A 533 38.74 3.19 -38.75
N ASP A 534 38.89 3.96 -37.68
CA ASP A 534 39.19 5.39 -37.66
C ASP A 534 40.39 5.58 -36.72
N GLU A 535 41.53 6.05 -37.24
CA GLU A 535 42.77 6.24 -36.47
C GLU A 535 43.20 5.01 -35.64
N GLY A 536 43.13 3.80 -36.21
CA GLY A 536 43.51 2.57 -35.51
C GLY A 536 42.43 1.98 -34.59
N ARG A 537 41.29 2.67 -34.43
CA ARG A 537 40.20 2.28 -33.51
C ARG A 537 38.97 1.83 -34.28
N LEU A 538 38.36 0.72 -33.85
CA LEU A 538 37.10 0.28 -34.43
C LEU A 538 35.98 1.25 -34.07
N VAL A 539 35.17 1.63 -35.07
CA VAL A 539 34.01 2.51 -34.89
C VAL A 539 32.70 1.85 -35.33
N ALA A 540 32.77 0.78 -36.13
CA ALA A 540 31.65 -0.09 -36.42
C ALA A 540 32.15 -1.52 -36.64
N CYS A 541 31.34 -2.52 -36.29
CA CYS A 541 31.66 -3.93 -36.49
C CYS A 541 30.40 -4.70 -36.90
N MET A 542 30.52 -5.53 -37.92
CA MET A 542 29.49 -6.40 -38.47
C MET A 542 30.02 -7.83 -38.51
N SER A 543 29.29 -8.76 -37.90
CA SER A 543 29.72 -10.16 -37.76
C SER A 543 28.77 -11.11 -38.47
N PHE A 544 29.36 -12.09 -39.15
CA PHE A 544 28.68 -13.10 -39.94
C PHE A 544 29.04 -14.51 -39.47
N GLY A 545 28.13 -15.45 -39.71
CA GLY A 545 28.35 -16.87 -39.47
C GLY A 545 27.74 -17.71 -40.57
N ARG A 546 28.02 -19.01 -40.55
CA ARG A 546 27.36 -19.99 -41.42
C ARG A 546 26.01 -20.39 -40.83
N THR A 547 25.02 -20.65 -41.67
CA THR A 547 23.69 -21.08 -41.22
C THR A 547 23.77 -22.44 -40.52
N THR A 548 23.62 -22.45 -39.19
CA THR A 548 23.71 -23.65 -38.33
C THR A 548 22.37 -24.34 -38.10
N SER A 549 21.26 -23.71 -38.51
CA SER A 549 19.89 -24.14 -38.18
C SER A 549 19.34 -25.27 -39.04
N ARG A 550 20.07 -25.73 -40.06
CA ARG A 550 19.65 -26.83 -40.93
C ARG A 550 20.87 -27.70 -41.22
N CYS A 551 20.78 -28.97 -40.85
CA CYS A 551 21.79 -29.98 -41.17
C CYS A 551 22.14 -29.86 -42.66
N ARG A 552 23.38 -29.42 -42.97
CA ARG A 552 23.92 -28.97 -44.28
C ARG A 552 23.64 -27.51 -44.64
N SER A 553 24.55 -26.62 -44.23
CA SER A 553 24.65 -25.26 -44.77
C SER A 553 25.08 -25.35 -46.24
N ALA A 554 24.30 -24.82 -47.17
CA ALA A 554 24.81 -24.59 -48.52
C ALA A 554 25.99 -23.61 -48.44
N PRO A 555 27.08 -23.83 -49.20
CA PRO A 555 28.30 -23.01 -49.11
C PRO A 555 28.08 -21.52 -49.44
N ASP A 556 26.93 -21.17 -50.02
CA ASP A 556 26.58 -19.81 -50.44
C ASP A 556 25.57 -19.12 -49.52
N GLU A 557 25.23 -19.74 -48.38
CA GLU A 557 24.31 -19.18 -47.37
C GLU A 557 25.06 -18.69 -46.12
N TRP A 558 24.66 -17.51 -45.65
CA TRP A 558 25.27 -16.82 -44.52
C TRP A 558 24.22 -16.21 -43.59
N ASP A 559 24.58 -16.05 -42.33
CA ASP A 559 23.78 -15.35 -41.33
C ASP A 559 24.49 -14.05 -40.93
N LEU A 560 23.79 -12.92 -41.02
CA LEU A 560 24.18 -11.65 -40.39
C LEU A 560 23.76 -11.71 -38.91
N LEU A 561 24.74 -11.93 -38.04
CA LEU A 561 24.54 -12.21 -36.62
C LEU A 561 24.52 -10.95 -35.77
N SER A 562 25.33 -9.95 -36.11
CA SER A 562 25.36 -8.70 -35.36
C SER A 562 25.88 -7.53 -36.19
N PHE A 563 25.43 -6.34 -35.79
CA PHE A 563 26.00 -5.06 -36.20
C PHE A 563 26.03 -4.14 -34.97
N SER A 564 27.15 -3.46 -34.75
CA SER A 564 27.35 -2.54 -33.64
C SER A 564 28.18 -1.33 -34.06
N THR A 565 27.96 -0.19 -33.42
CA THR A 565 28.67 1.07 -33.71
C THR A 565 29.06 1.80 -32.43
N ASP A 566 30.19 2.51 -32.49
CA ASP A 566 30.57 3.53 -31.53
C ASP A 566 30.00 4.88 -32.00
N GLY A 567 28.82 5.23 -31.48
CA GLY A 567 28.09 6.42 -31.89
C GLY A 567 27.39 6.27 -33.24
N ILE A 568 27.21 7.40 -33.94
CA ILE A 568 26.52 7.43 -35.25
C ILE A 568 27.56 7.33 -36.36
N VAL A 569 27.53 6.22 -37.10
CA VAL A 569 28.39 5.98 -38.27
C VAL A 569 27.53 5.97 -39.54
N ARG A 570 27.44 7.11 -40.22
CA ARG A 570 26.58 7.28 -41.40
C ARG A 570 27.06 6.40 -42.55
N GLY A 571 26.19 5.54 -43.06
CA GLY A 571 26.51 4.57 -44.12
C GLY A 571 27.39 3.41 -43.65
N GLY A 572 27.63 3.26 -42.34
CA GLY A 572 28.53 2.24 -41.81
C GLY A 572 28.07 0.83 -42.10
N ALA A 573 26.79 0.54 -41.83
CA ALA A 573 26.19 -0.77 -42.11
C ALA A 573 26.27 -1.13 -43.60
N SER A 574 25.88 -0.21 -44.49
CA SER A 574 25.87 -0.43 -45.92
C SER A 574 27.28 -0.68 -46.47
N ARG A 575 28.31 0.07 -46.01
CA ARG A 575 29.70 -0.16 -46.43
C ARG A 575 30.23 -1.52 -46.00
N LEU A 576 30.01 -1.91 -44.74
CA LEU A 576 30.46 -3.21 -44.23
C LEU A 576 29.76 -4.36 -44.95
N PHE A 577 28.44 -4.25 -45.13
CA PHE A 577 27.68 -5.27 -45.83
C PHE A 577 28.09 -5.38 -47.30
N ALA A 578 28.28 -4.26 -47.99
CA ALA A 578 28.76 -4.25 -49.39
C ALA A 578 30.16 -4.88 -49.52
N ALA A 579 31.07 -4.62 -48.58
CA ALA A 579 32.38 -5.23 -48.56
C ALA A 579 32.31 -6.76 -48.43
N PHE A 580 31.44 -7.24 -47.54
CA PHE A 580 31.16 -8.66 -47.38
C PHE A 580 30.57 -9.29 -48.65
N ILE A 581 29.53 -8.69 -49.24
CA ILE A 581 28.91 -9.18 -50.48
C ILE A 581 29.91 -9.26 -51.63
N ARG A 582 30.75 -8.23 -51.80
CA ARG A 582 31.76 -8.19 -52.87
C ARG A 582 32.81 -9.29 -52.75
N LYS A 583 33.27 -9.58 -51.53
CA LYS A 583 34.31 -10.58 -51.29
C LYS A 583 33.77 -12.01 -51.29
N HIS A 584 32.61 -12.26 -50.69
CA HIS A 584 32.09 -13.62 -50.49
C HIS A 584 30.99 -14.04 -51.47
N LYS A 585 30.40 -13.10 -52.23
CA LYS A 585 29.36 -13.34 -53.25
C LYS A 585 28.26 -14.33 -52.78
N PRO A 586 27.65 -14.13 -51.60
CA PRO A 586 26.66 -15.07 -51.09
C PRO A 586 25.40 -15.06 -51.96
N LYS A 587 24.73 -16.21 -52.08
CA LYS A 587 23.40 -16.29 -52.73
C LYS A 587 22.31 -15.73 -51.83
N THR A 588 22.39 -16.04 -50.54
CA THR A 588 21.40 -15.62 -49.55
C THR A 588 22.09 -15.22 -48.25
N VAL A 589 21.59 -14.16 -47.62
CA VAL A 589 21.95 -13.78 -46.25
C VAL A 589 20.68 -13.72 -45.40
N TRP A 590 20.68 -14.41 -44.26
CA TRP A 590 19.61 -14.39 -43.28
C TRP A 590 19.97 -13.49 -42.09
N SER A 591 18.97 -12.90 -41.44
CA SER A 591 19.17 -12.26 -40.14
C SER A 591 17.93 -12.38 -39.27
N PHE A 592 18.13 -12.42 -37.97
CA PHE A 592 17.08 -12.57 -36.96
C PHE A 592 17.10 -11.35 -36.05
N ALA A 593 16.14 -10.45 -36.25
CA ALA A 593 16.03 -9.21 -35.49
C ALA A 593 15.08 -9.39 -34.30
N ASP A 594 15.58 -9.18 -33.09
CA ASP A 594 14.75 -9.17 -31.88
C ASP A 594 13.77 -7.99 -31.91
N ARG A 595 12.48 -8.29 -31.74
CA ARG A 595 11.38 -7.32 -31.73
C ARG A 595 11.44 -6.37 -30.53
N GLN A 596 12.12 -6.75 -29.45
CA GLN A 596 12.28 -5.93 -28.25
C GLN A 596 13.23 -4.73 -28.46
N HIS A 597 14.18 -4.87 -29.39
CA HIS A 597 15.30 -3.94 -29.49
C HIS A 597 15.51 -3.33 -30.90
N PHE A 598 15.10 -4.01 -31.97
CA PHE A 598 15.46 -3.60 -33.34
C PHE A 598 14.23 -3.24 -34.19
N GLY A 599 14.35 -2.17 -34.98
CA GLY A 599 13.39 -1.80 -36.01
C GLY A 599 13.75 -2.39 -37.38
N SER A 600 12.87 -2.21 -38.36
CA SER A 600 13.05 -2.74 -39.73
C SER A 600 13.98 -1.90 -40.62
N ALA A 601 14.17 -0.61 -40.31
CA ALA A 601 14.84 0.35 -41.17
C ALA A 601 16.28 -0.05 -41.59
N LEU A 602 17.06 -0.66 -40.70
CA LEU A 602 18.41 -1.13 -41.02
C LEU A 602 18.37 -2.23 -42.11
N TYR A 603 17.48 -3.19 -41.96
CA TYR A 603 17.37 -4.34 -42.85
C TYR A 603 16.84 -3.91 -44.22
N GLU A 604 15.82 -3.06 -44.24
CA GLU A 604 15.29 -2.45 -45.46
C GLU A 604 16.38 -1.64 -46.21
N MET A 605 17.18 -0.85 -45.49
CA MET A 605 18.32 -0.10 -46.06
C MET A 605 19.38 -1.02 -46.68
N LEU A 606 19.64 -2.18 -46.08
CA LEU A 606 20.56 -3.18 -46.62
C LEU A 606 19.96 -4.04 -47.75
N GLY A 607 18.68 -3.83 -48.09
CA GLY A 607 17.98 -4.56 -49.14
C GLY A 607 17.42 -5.92 -48.72
N PHE A 608 17.26 -6.16 -47.42
CA PHE A 608 16.59 -7.36 -46.92
C PHE A 608 15.07 -7.23 -47.06
N THR A 609 14.41 -8.38 -47.23
CA THR A 609 12.95 -8.52 -47.23
C THR A 609 12.49 -9.32 -46.02
N LYS A 610 11.28 -9.03 -45.51
CA LYS A 610 10.70 -9.74 -44.37
C LYS A 610 10.26 -11.13 -44.81
N ALA A 611 10.94 -12.17 -44.33
CA ALA A 611 10.76 -13.56 -44.76
C ALA A 611 9.98 -14.43 -43.76
N GLY A 612 9.62 -13.89 -42.59
CA GLY A 612 8.77 -14.56 -41.62
C GLY A 612 8.96 -14.07 -40.19
N ARG A 613 8.39 -14.84 -39.26
CA ARG A 613 8.47 -14.60 -37.82
C ARG A 613 8.96 -15.85 -37.12
N VAL A 614 9.75 -15.66 -36.07
CA VAL A 614 10.12 -16.69 -35.10
C VAL A 614 9.39 -16.34 -33.81
N THR A 615 8.69 -17.32 -33.24
CA THR A 615 7.93 -17.15 -31.99
C THR A 615 8.84 -16.80 -30.83
N ALA A 616 8.26 -16.31 -29.73
CA ALA A 616 9.00 -16.04 -28.50
C ALA A 616 9.85 -17.24 -28.06
N ASP A 617 11.08 -16.95 -27.66
CA ASP A 617 12.04 -17.89 -27.09
C ASP A 617 12.42 -17.43 -25.67
N TYR A 618 13.26 -18.20 -24.97
CA TYR A 618 13.68 -17.84 -23.62
C TYR A 618 15.19 -17.65 -23.47
N GLN A 619 15.55 -16.80 -22.51
CA GLN A 619 16.89 -16.71 -21.95
C GLN A 619 16.84 -17.20 -20.50
N VAL A 620 17.96 -17.68 -19.99
CA VAL A 620 18.08 -18.16 -18.61
C VAL A 620 18.79 -17.09 -17.78
N TYR A 621 18.14 -16.61 -16.72
CA TYR A 621 18.64 -15.55 -15.87
C TYR A 621 18.84 -16.02 -14.43
N HIS A 622 19.98 -15.65 -13.84
CA HIS A 622 20.29 -15.89 -12.44
C HIS A 622 20.36 -14.56 -11.68
N GLN A 623 19.29 -14.25 -10.94
CA GLN A 623 19.12 -12.97 -10.26
C GLN A 623 20.24 -12.65 -9.26
N GLY A 624 20.67 -13.62 -8.44
CA GLY A 624 21.65 -13.37 -7.38
C GLY A 624 23.06 -12.99 -7.86
N LYS A 625 23.41 -13.37 -9.10
CA LYS A 625 24.70 -13.04 -9.74
C LYS A 625 24.53 -12.06 -10.91
N ASN A 626 23.29 -11.69 -11.23
CA ASN A 626 22.91 -10.89 -12.39
C ASN A 626 23.52 -11.39 -13.71
N LEU A 627 23.47 -12.70 -13.94
CA LEU A 627 23.98 -13.35 -15.15
C LEU A 627 22.82 -13.77 -16.05
N LEU A 628 22.97 -13.54 -17.35
CA LEU A 628 22.00 -13.88 -18.38
C LEU A 628 22.67 -14.75 -19.44
N TRP A 629 22.02 -15.85 -19.80
CA TRP A 629 22.48 -16.78 -20.81
C TRP A 629 21.41 -17.02 -21.86
N GLU A 630 21.83 -17.19 -23.12
CA GLU A 630 20.98 -17.76 -24.16
C GLU A 630 20.59 -19.20 -23.81
N LYS A 631 19.45 -19.68 -24.29
CA LYS A 631 18.96 -21.05 -24.00
C LYS A 631 20.00 -22.14 -24.28
N ASP A 632 20.79 -21.98 -25.35
CA ASP A 632 21.75 -22.97 -25.80
C ASP A 632 22.91 -23.15 -24.83
N ALA A 633 23.22 -22.14 -24.01
CA ALA A 633 24.26 -22.24 -22.99
C ALA A 633 23.88 -23.15 -21.81
N TRP A 634 22.62 -23.61 -21.77
CA TRP A 634 22.10 -24.58 -20.80
C TRP A 634 21.81 -25.95 -21.40
N ARG A 635 22.28 -26.23 -22.63
CA ARG A 635 22.30 -27.59 -23.15
C ARG A 635 23.02 -28.51 -22.20
N ARG A 636 22.60 -29.78 -22.14
CA ARG A 636 23.14 -30.79 -21.21
C ARG A 636 24.66 -30.80 -21.16
N GLU A 637 25.36 -30.70 -22.31
CA GLU A 637 26.83 -30.69 -22.34
C GLU A 637 27.48 -29.50 -21.59
N TYR A 638 26.78 -28.37 -21.44
CA TYR A 638 27.31 -27.15 -20.83
C TYR A 638 26.88 -26.95 -19.37
N ILE A 639 25.97 -27.78 -18.84
CA ILE A 639 25.50 -27.67 -17.46
C ILE A 639 26.64 -27.71 -16.42
N PRO A 640 27.65 -28.60 -16.53
CA PRO A 640 28.78 -28.60 -15.59
C PRO A 640 29.52 -27.25 -15.53
N GLN A 641 29.72 -26.61 -16.69
CA GLN A 641 30.32 -25.28 -16.75
C GLN A 641 29.45 -24.23 -16.04
N ARG A 642 28.12 -24.27 -16.21
CA ARG A 642 27.21 -23.31 -15.56
C ARG A 642 27.18 -23.50 -14.05
N LEU A 643 27.21 -24.73 -13.55
CA LEU A 643 27.31 -25.02 -12.11
C LEU A 643 28.59 -24.43 -11.52
N ASN A 644 29.72 -24.60 -12.22
CA ASN A 644 31.00 -24.01 -11.82
C ASN A 644 30.98 -22.47 -11.80
N GLU A 645 30.46 -21.82 -12.85
CA GLU A 645 30.30 -20.35 -12.89
C GLU A 645 29.40 -19.83 -11.76
N LEU A 646 28.41 -20.63 -11.35
CA LEU A 646 27.53 -20.33 -10.24
C LEU A 646 28.14 -20.68 -8.88
N GLY A 647 29.26 -21.40 -8.83
CA GLY A 647 29.89 -21.86 -7.59
C GLY A 647 29.02 -22.88 -6.86
N ILE A 648 28.31 -23.71 -7.61
CA ILE A 648 27.44 -24.78 -7.08
C ILE A 648 28.23 -26.08 -7.15
N ASP A 649 28.49 -26.65 -5.98
CA ASP A 649 29.16 -27.95 -5.83
C ASP A 649 28.13 -29.08 -6.02
N GLU A 650 27.79 -29.36 -7.27
CA GLU A 650 26.87 -30.42 -7.69
C GLU A 650 27.45 -31.15 -8.89
N VAL A 651 27.41 -32.48 -8.85
CA VAL A 651 27.89 -33.33 -9.96
C VAL A 651 26.74 -33.60 -10.92
N PHE A 652 26.94 -33.25 -12.20
CA PHE A 652 25.99 -33.52 -13.28
C PHE A 652 26.69 -34.21 -14.44
N ASN A 653 26.21 -35.40 -14.82
CA ASN A 653 26.71 -36.12 -15.99
C ASN A 653 25.73 -35.94 -17.18
N PRO A 654 26.13 -35.26 -18.27
CA PRO A 654 25.25 -35.01 -19.42
C PRO A 654 24.66 -36.27 -20.05
N GLY A 655 25.36 -37.41 -20.01
CA GLY A 655 24.93 -38.66 -20.64
C GLY A 655 24.00 -39.52 -19.78
N THR A 656 24.09 -39.43 -18.44
CA THR A 656 23.43 -40.39 -17.54
C THR A 656 22.51 -39.75 -16.51
N ASP A 657 22.61 -38.44 -16.24
CA ASP A 657 21.80 -37.77 -15.22
C ASP A 657 20.33 -37.64 -15.68
N PRO A 658 19.34 -38.12 -14.91
CA PRO A 658 17.94 -38.09 -15.30
C PRO A 658 17.32 -36.68 -15.28
N ARG A 659 17.98 -35.70 -14.65
CA ARG A 659 17.44 -34.33 -14.55
C ARG A 659 17.50 -33.63 -15.89
N THR A 660 16.41 -32.97 -16.25
CA THR A 660 16.27 -32.14 -17.45
C THR A 660 16.99 -30.79 -17.30
N GLU A 661 17.25 -30.10 -18.40
CA GLU A 661 17.83 -28.74 -18.40
C GLU A 661 16.98 -27.78 -17.58
N ALA A 662 15.64 -27.90 -17.64
CA ALA A 662 14.71 -27.10 -16.84
C ALA A 662 14.89 -27.34 -15.34
N GLN A 663 15.02 -28.61 -14.95
CA GLN A 663 15.22 -28.98 -13.55
C GLN A 663 16.57 -28.49 -13.03
N MET A 664 17.62 -28.56 -13.86
CA MET A 664 18.94 -28.03 -13.50
C MET A 664 18.95 -26.50 -13.38
N GLN A 665 18.27 -25.79 -14.28
CA GLN A 665 18.10 -24.34 -14.18
C GLN A 665 17.42 -23.95 -12.86
N ALA A 666 16.31 -24.62 -12.53
CA ALA A 666 15.57 -24.37 -11.29
C ALA A 666 16.40 -24.74 -10.03
N PHE A 667 17.15 -25.84 -10.07
CA PHE A 667 18.08 -26.24 -9.01
C PHE A 667 19.15 -25.17 -8.78
N SER A 668 19.69 -24.62 -9.86
CA SER A 668 20.69 -23.56 -9.84
C SER A 668 20.12 -22.17 -9.55
N ARG A 669 18.83 -22.05 -9.15
CA ARG A 669 18.14 -20.78 -8.86
C ARG A 669 18.07 -19.82 -10.06
N CYS A 670 18.18 -20.38 -11.27
CA CYS A 670 17.91 -19.67 -12.50
C CYS A 670 16.42 -19.75 -12.84
N PHE A 671 15.92 -18.76 -13.57
CA PHE A 671 14.59 -18.80 -14.18
C PHE A 671 14.64 -18.32 -15.62
N ARG A 672 13.62 -18.70 -16.39
CA ARG A 672 13.55 -18.37 -17.81
C ARG A 672 12.81 -17.08 -18.00
N VAL A 673 13.36 -16.16 -18.77
CA VAL A 673 12.70 -14.92 -19.19
C VAL A 673 12.37 -15.01 -20.67
N MET A 674 11.11 -14.72 -21.02
CA MET A 674 10.62 -14.84 -22.40
C MET A 674 10.91 -13.56 -23.20
N ASP A 675 11.43 -13.70 -24.42
CA ASP A 675 11.56 -12.58 -25.35
C ASP A 675 10.22 -12.24 -26.05
N ALA A 676 10.23 -11.26 -26.97
CA ALA A 676 9.04 -10.87 -27.75
C ALA A 676 9.00 -11.51 -29.15
N GLY A 677 9.79 -12.56 -29.39
CA GLY A 677 10.00 -13.18 -30.69
C GLY A 677 10.91 -12.37 -31.62
N LYS A 678 11.25 -12.96 -32.76
CA LYS A 678 12.20 -12.40 -33.74
C LYS A 678 11.56 -12.25 -35.11
N THR A 679 11.93 -11.19 -35.82
CA THR A 679 11.61 -11.03 -37.23
C THR A 679 12.72 -11.66 -38.07
N ARG A 680 12.34 -12.54 -39.00
CA ARG A 680 13.27 -13.19 -39.93
C ARG A 680 13.39 -12.35 -41.20
N TRP A 681 14.62 -11.94 -41.51
CA TRP A 681 14.98 -11.14 -42.69
C TRP A 681 15.78 -11.99 -43.67
N LYS A 682 15.51 -11.81 -44.97
CA LYS A 682 16.22 -12.49 -46.06
C LYS A 682 16.71 -11.47 -47.07
N TRP A 683 18.00 -11.48 -47.33
CA TRP A 683 18.62 -10.82 -48.48
C TRP A 683 18.95 -11.89 -49.52
N THR A 684 18.67 -11.61 -50.79
CA THR A 684 19.02 -12.48 -51.91
C THR A 684 19.85 -11.69 -52.90
N ALA A 685 20.89 -12.34 -53.45
CA ALA A 685 21.65 -11.75 -54.54
C ALA A 685 20.71 -11.36 -55.68
N ARG A 686 20.89 -10.15 -56.21
CA ARG A 686 20.22 -9.75 -57.45
C ARG A 686 20.92 -10.51 -58.56
N THR A 687 20.15 -11.34 -59.27
CA THR A 687 20.58 -12.05 -60.48
C THR A 687 20.97 -11.07 -61.57
#